data_AF-A0A520Y774-F1
#
_entry.id   AF-A0A520Y774-F1
#
_cell.length_a   1.000
_cell.length_b   1.000
_cell.length_c   1.000
_cell.angle_alpha   90.00
_cell.angle_beta   90.00
_cell.angle_gamma   90.00
#
_symmetry.space_group_name_H-M   'P 1'
#
loop_
_entity.id
_entity.type
_entity.pdbx_description
1 polymer ?
#
loop_
_entity_poly.entity_id
_entity_poly.type
_entity_poly.pdbx_seq_one_letter_code
_entity_poly.pdbx_strand_id
1 'polypeptide(L)'
;SAELKQRIYQGDYELEELDPYLQVYRRVEQYLVANEQTERLELARRCLYFKVGVKLSHAPEGETGAQPGDALDNTRFWRRDLMQKLVAEWGWRRPQLRMLDESQDWSFNEIVGEQQRLTRELVQSYRLLSTLAKRHQEQAGNSSASAEGFEQDARELNILGRQLYAIFEQKPHKVTRLAASLAQQIEQEQIHLALELNAKGKAIWIVQLAGKKDQQRETVKRAESPAELLVWCLINGLVSASTRFSVEEGDHELTEYEIRQLCSSLASQLPCLRESEASDARDRLAKPARHKHCIFIANCGVDPLKEQRQQGTLRVSAQNDPLSYSGVQENLVASVTLITVNSWQETFCYHFQGERALNDCLTHFLSLGRQTSGQQGEMTLPPRSVLCACPTRPGPIASRLESLLDDIQKCYFEDKDGDPSRCEKTRNERRYVFQSAYGFHVLGWQQDAPRIELIGSEVELLEHLSNPDIASAVTIDSYALQNHPLSTICRKLEAGQREHGNTQTPRSTAPNRVRVFYVVKDGFAETYLTDQRQAICYAKIPYESTRALILPLRQFVERSSLRRATSGGEQQDEFASFGIDSGPLSPAFAPSPELPDIEFFALQQNAGHYTATLVPTEANISAKYMPIKAVGSQGTAGNIDWVIHCNDELFDGAILGDSLFTDVAASIKKFRRADQPAYRCYINDIEVHRQCGGNTTLVQDFYYKNKLEDALNNAFALL
;
A
#
# COMPACT_ATOMS: atom_id res chain seq x y z
N SER A 1 51.74 2.90 8.64
CA SER A 1 52.33 2.18 9.79
C SER A 1 53.79 1.81 9.54
N ALA A 2 54.14 1.06 8.49
CA ALA A 2 55.53 0.73 8.17
C ALA A 2 56.39 1.98 7.84
N GLU A 3 55.86 2.88 7.01
CA GLU A 3 56.56 4.11 6.58
C GLU A 3 56.76 5.12 7.73
N LEU A 4 55.74 5.31 8.58
CA LEU A 4 55.84 6.09 9.83
C LEU A 4 56.91 5.51 10.76
N LYS A 5 56.90 4.18 10.99
CA LYS A 5 57.91 3.51 11.81
C LYS A 5 59.31 3.70 11.21
N GLN A 6 59.45 3.56 9.89
CA GLN A 6 60.71 3.74 9.19
C GLN A 6 61.27 5.16 9.35
N ARG A 7 60.42 6.20 9.23
CA ARG A 7 60.83 7.60 9.47
C ARG A 7 61.24 7.86 10.92
N ILE A 8 60.49 7.32 11.88
CA ILE A 8 60.84 7.40 13.31
C ILE A 8 62.20 6.72 13.57
N TYR A 9 62.46 5.56 12.95
CA TYR A 9 63.77 4.87 13.07
C TYR A 9 64.91 5.59 12.33
N GLN A 10 64.60 6.45 11.36
CA GLN A 10 65.59 7.24 10.60
C GLN A 10 65.94 8.58 11.28
N GLY A 11 65.25 8.95 12.38
CA GLY A 11 65.58 10.13 13.17
C GLY A 11 64.92 11.43 12.72
N ASP A 12 63.89 11.37 11.86
CA ASP A 12 63.06 12.52 11.52
C ASP A 12 62.01 12.75 12.62
N TYR A 13 62.23 13.79 13.45
CA TYR A 13 61.40 14.11 14.61
C TYR A 13 60.49 15.34 14.42
N GLU A 14 60.33 15.84 13.18
CA GLU A 14 59.39 16.93 12.92
C GLU A 14 57.95 16.42 13.19
N LEU A 15 57.38 16.88 14.31
CA LEU A 15 56.01 16.57 14.74
C LEU A 15 54.96 16.87 13.66
N GLU A 16 55.24 17.85 12.79
CA GLU A 16 54.40 18.23 11.65
C GLU A 16 54.36 17.14 10.56
N GLU A 17 55.46 16.43 10.30
CA GLU A 17 55.55 15.37 9.28
C GLU A 17 55.17 13.96 9.79
N LEU A 18 55.15 13.80 11.11
CA LEU A 18 54.74 12.57 11.78
C LEU A 18 53.22 12.47 11.97
N ASP A 19 52.45 13.52 11.65
CA ASP A 19 50.99 13.49 11.71
C ASP A 19 50.43 12.41 10.75
N PRO A 20 49.76 11.36 11.27
CA PRO A 20 49.25 10.27 10.46
C PRO A 20 48.24 10.72 9.39
N TYR A 21 47.45 11.76 9.66
CA TYR A 21 46.50 12.30 8.67
C TYR A 21 47.22 13.01 7.53
N LEU A 22 48.28 13.76 7.83
CA LEU A 22 49.07 14.41 6.79
C LEU A 22 49.77 13.38 5.90
N GLN A 23 50.29 12.30 6.47
CA GLN A 23 50.90 11.21 5.69
C GLN A 23 49.88 10.53 4.76
N VAL A 24 48.65 10.29 5.24
CA VAL A 24 47.58 9.77 4.37
C VAL A 24 47.26 10.77 3.25
N TYR A 25 47.12 12.06 3.58
CA TYR A 25 46.89 13.11 2.59
C TYR A 25 47.99 13.15 1.53
N ARG A 26 49.27 13.18 1.92
CA ARG A 26 50.41 13.23 0.99
C ARG A 26 50.45 12.03 0.05
N ARG A 27 50.10 10.84 0.54
CA ARG A 27 49.99 9.64 -0.30
C ARG A 27 48.85 9.74 -1.31
N VAL A 28 47.71 10.29 -0.89
CA VAL A 28 46.57 10.56 -1.79
C VAL A 28 46.93 11.63 -2.81
N GLU A 29 47.60 12.71 -2.40
CA GLU A 29 48.07 13.78 -3.28
C GLU A 29 49.02 13.25 -4.35
N GLN A 30 50.05 12.49 -3.97
CA GLN A 30 50.98 11.87 -4.93
C GLN A 30 50.27 10.97 -5.93
N TYR A 31 49.30 10.16 -5.48
CA TYR A 31 48.50 9.31 -6.35
C TYR A 31 47.65 10.13 -7.33
N LEU A 32 46.99 11.19 -6.87
CA LEU A 32 46.13 12.02 -7.72
C LEU A 32 46.93 12.85 -8.72
N VAL A 33 48.11 13.36 -8.32
CA VAL A 33 49.06 14.06 -9.20
C VAL A 33 49.59 13.12 -10.28
N ALA A 34 50.01 11.90 -9.90
CA ALA A 34 50.53 10.91 -10.86
C ALA A 34 49.49 10.46 -11.91
N ASN A 35 48.20 10.55 -11.57
CA ASN A 35 47.09 10.21 -12.47
C ASN A 35 46.44 11.45 -13.12
N GLU A 36 47.03 12.65 -12.98
CA GLU A 36 46.53 13.92 -13.54
C GLU A 36 45.09 14.30 -13.12
N GLN A 37 44.67 13.91 -11.92
CA GLN A 37 43.32 14.11 -11.41
C GLN A 37 43.19 15.41 -10.60
N THR A 38 43.29 16.54 -11.30
CA THR A 38 43.34 17.89 -10.69
C THR A 38 42.08 18.27 -9.91
N GLU A 39 40.89 17.97 -10.42
CA GLU A 39 39.62 18.26 -9.72
C GLU A 39 39.49 17.50 -8.39
N ARG A 40 39.89 16.22 -8.39
CA ARG A 40 39.85 15.35 -7.20
C ARG A 40 40.85 15.80 -6.16
N LEU A 41 42.04 16.21 -6.61
CA LEU A 41 43.10 16.76 -5.77
C LEU A 41 42.64 18.04 -5.08
N GLU A 42 42.00 18.94 -5.83
CA GLU A 42 41.46 20.19 -5.28
C GLU A 42 40.35 19.92 -4.24
N LEU A 43 39.47 18.93 -4.48
CA LEU A 43 38.49 18.55 -3.47
C LEU A 43 39.16 18.01 -2.20
N ALA A 44 40.17 17.13 -2.33
CA ALA A 44 40.89 16.57 -1.18
C ALA A 44 41.56 17.67 -0.33
N ARG A 45 42.14 18.69 -0.99
CA ARG A 45 42.71 19.88 -0.33
C ARG A 45 41.66 20.68 0.43
N ARG A 46 40.49 20.93 -0.18
CA ARG A 46 39.37 21.63 0.46
C ARG A 46 38.80 20.84 1.64
N CYS A 47 38.64 19.53 1.51
CA CYS A 47 38.22 18.66 2.62
C CYS A 47 39.22 18.70 3.78
N LEU A 48 40.54 18.67 3.51
CA LEU A 48 41.57 18.81 4.54
C LEU A 48 41.46 20.18 5.23
N TYR A 49 41.32 21.25 4.45
CA TYR A 49 41.14 22.61 4.96
C TYR A 49 39.94 22.72 5.91
N PHE A 50 38.77 22.24 5.49
CA PHE A 50 37.55 22.23 6.32
C PHE A 50 37.72 21.36 7.58
N LYS A 51 38.38 20.22 7.47
CA LYS A 51 38.62 19.31 8.60
C LYS A 51 39.54 19.93 9.67
N VAL A 52 40.53 20.71 9.25
CA VAL A 52 41.44 21.41 10.16
C VAL A 52 40.74 22.61 10.83
N GLY A 53 39.84 23.28 10.12
CA GLY A 53 38.96 24.32 10.66
C GLY A 53 39.66 25.63 11.03
N VAL A 54 40.86 25.89 10.50
CA VAL A 54 41.62 27.11 10.76
C VAL A 54 41.40 28.12 9.63
N LYS A 55 40.84 29.29 9.94
CA LYS A 55 40.56 30.36 8.98
C LYS A 55 41.81 31.19 8.67
N LEU A 56 42.34 31.14 7.46
CA LEU A 56 43.58 31.83 7.05
C LEU A 56 43.36 33.20 6.38
N SER A 57 42.14 33.54 6.00
CA SER A 57 41.78 34.81 5.36
C SER A 57 41.70 35.99 6.34
N HIS A 58 41.47 35.71 7.63
CA HIS A 58 41.52 36.69 8.71
C HIS A 58 42.91 36.72 9.36
N ALA A 59 43.33 37.92 9.80
CA ALA A 59 44.50 38.07 10.67
C ALA A 59 44.30 37.24 11.95
N PRO A 60 45.38 36.75 12.60
CA PRO A 60 45.24 36.02 13.86
C PRO A 60 44.45 36.86 14.87
N GLU A 61 43.27 36.39 15.29
CA GLU A 61 42.50 36.99 16.37
C GLU A 61 43.30 36.80 17.67
N GLY A 62 44.16 37.78 17.99
CA GLY A 62 45.05 37.72 19.15
C GLY A 62 46.20 38.74 19.22
N GLU A 63 46.35 39.68 18.27
CA GLU A 63 47.52 40.59 18.23
C GLU A 63 47.26 42.05 18.68
N THR A 64 46.29 42.30 19.56
CA THR A 64 46.18 43.61 20.24
C THR A 64 46.18 43.56 21.77
N GLY A 65 46.55 42.44 22.40
CA GLY A 65 46.62 42.41 23.87
C GLY A 65 47.27 41.21 24.57
N ALA A 66 47.90 40.26 23.88
CA ALA A 66 48.55 39.13 24.54
C ALA A 66 49.96 39.51 25.02
N GLN A 67 50.18 39.45 26.33
CA GLN A 67 51.52 39.59 26.93
C GLN A 67 52.42 38.41 26.51
N PRO A 68 53.74 38.60 26.40
CA PRO A 68 54.71 37.58 26.01
C PRO A 68 54.90 36.55 27.14
N GLY A 69 53.89 35.72 27.38
CA GLY A 69 53.88 34.71 28.45
C GLY A 69 52.91 33.55 28.24
N ASP A 70 51.83 33.73 27.46
CA ASP A 70 50.77 32.70 27.29
C ASP A 70 50.98 31.77 26.07
N ALA A 71 52.21 31.65 25.57
CA ALA A 71 52.57 30.81 24.42
C ALA A 71 52.45 29.29 24.67
N LEU A 72 51.87 28.86 25.80
CA LEU A 72 51.70 27.45 26.15
C LEU A 72 50.36 26.82 25.74
N ASP A 73 49.38 27.58 25.24
CA ASP A 73 48.22 27.01 24.52
C ASP A 73 48.56 26.77 23.03
N ASN A 74 49.58 25.95 22.84
CA ASN A 74 50.39 25.82 21.62
C ASN A 74 49.67 25.13 20.43
N THR A 75 48.45 24.60 20.61
CA THR A 75 47.82 23.69 19.63
C THR A 75 47.21 24.39 18.41
N ARG A 76 46.75 25.64 18.56
CA ARG A 76 46.14 26.40 17.44
C ARG A 76 47.18 27.03 16.51
N PHE A 77 48.35 27.39 17.05
CA PHE A 77 49.40 28.08 16.30
C PHE A 77 50.11 27.16 15.30
N TRP A 78 50.60 25.99 15.71
CA TRP A 78 51.28 25.08 14.77
C TRP A 78 50.35 24.57 13.66
N ARG A 79 49.05 24.34 13.94
CA ARG A 79 48.06 23.96 12.92
C ARG A 79 47.85 25.07 11.89
N ARG A 80 47.85 26.32 12.33
CA ARG A 80 47.75 27.49 11.44
C ARG A 80 48.98 27.60 10.56
N ASP A 81 50.17 27.47 11.13
CA ASP A 81 51.44 27.57 10.40
C ASP A 81 51.58 26.44 9.37
N LEU A 82 51.25 25.21 9.75
CA LEU A 82 51.22 24.06 8.84
C LEU A 82 50.23 24.29 7.68
N MET A 83 49.02 24.77 7.98
CA MET A 83 48.04 25.07 6.93
C MET A 83 48.47 26.21 6.02
N GLN A 84 49.20 27.22 6.52
CA GLN A 84 49.77 28.27 5.68
C GLN A 84 50.82 27.71 4.72
N LYS A 85 51.71 26.82 5.18
CA LYS A 85 52.69 26.13 4.31
C LYS A 85 51.96 25.35 3.21
N LEU A 86 50.96 24.54 3.56
CA LEU A 86 50.19 23.73 2.61
C LEU A 86 49.43 24.59 1.58
N VAL A 87 48.78 25.66 2.03
CA VAL A 87 48.05 26.58 1.14
C VAL A 87 48.98 27.30 0.16
N ALA A 88 50.20 27.64 0.60
CA ALA A 88 51.22 28.19 -0.28
C ALA A 88 51.68 27.17 -1.34
N GLU A 89 51.86 25.90 -0.96
CA GLU A 89 52.18 24.81 -1.90
C GLU A 89 51.05 24.56 -2.92
N TRP A 90 49.78 24.68 -2.50
CA TRP A 90 48.63 24.47 -3.38
C TRP A 90 48.40 25.62 -4.37
N GLY A 91 48.98 26.79 -4.11
CA GLY A 91 48.83 27.99 -4.95
C GLY A 91 47.48 28.69 -4.79
N TRP A 92 46.76 28.46 -3.68
CA TRP A 92 45.49 29.10 -3.41
C TRP A 92 45.66 30.61 -3.17
N ARG A 93 44.81 31.41 -3.82
CA ARG A 93 44.85 32.88 -3.71
C ARG A 93 43.90 33.37 -2.62
N ARG A 94 44.12 34.60 -2.13
CA ARG A 94 43.25 35.24 -1.12
C ARG A 94 41.74 35.18 -1.42
N PRO A 95 41.25 35.37 -2.66
CA PRO A 95 39.81 35.26 -2.96
C PRO A 95 39.25 33.86 -2.66
N GLN A 96 40.00 32.81 -2.99
CA GLN A 96 39.61 31.43 -2.74
C GLN A 96 39.60 31.11 -1.25
N LEU A 97 40.61 31.59 -0.50
CA LEU A 97 40.66 31.43 0.96
C LEU A 97 39.49 32.14 1.65
N ARG A 98 39.16 33.37 1.24
CA ARG A 98 37.99 34.09 1.76
C ARG A 98 36.70 33.32 1.50
N MET A 99 36.51 32.81 0.28
CA MET A 99 35.35 32.00 -0.06
C MET A 99 35.25 30.77 0.86
N LEU A 100 36.35 30.06 1.12
CA LEU A 100 36.35 28.88 1.99
C LEU A 100 36.15 29.22 3.48
N ASP A 101 36.68 30.34 3.96
CA ASP A 101 36.54 30.77 5.36
C ASP A 101 35.15 31.35 5.69
N GLU A 102 34.51 31.94 4.69
CA GLU A 102 33.12 32.38 4.70
C GLU A 102 32.15 31.23 4.40
N SER A 103 32.53 29.96 4.62
CA SER A 103 31.65 28.81 4.36
C SER A 103 30.33 28.85 5.13
N GLN A 104 30.30 29.55 6.25
CA GLN A 104 29.10 29.78 7.05
C GLN A 104 28.08 30.71 6.36
N ASP A 105 28.54 31.52 5.40
CA ASP A 105 27.75 32.49 4.64
C ASP A 105 27.53 32.09 3.19
N TRP A 106 27.85 30.83 2.84
CA TRP A 106 27.55 30.31 1.51
C TRP A 106 26.05 30.35 1.23
N SER A 107 25.73 30.73 -0.01
CA SER A 107 24.39 30.56 -0.56
C SER A 107 24.01 29.08 -0.62
N PHE A 108 22.71 28.80 -0.65
CA PHE A 108 22.22 27.44 -0.78
C PHE A 108 22.76 26.72 -2.02
N ASN A 109 22.87 27.43 -3.15
CA ASN A 109 23.38 26.87 -4.40
C ASN A 109 24.86 26.49 -4.32
N GLU A 110 25.68 27.27 -3.61
CA GLU A 110 27.10 26.94 -3.37
C GLU A 110 27.24 25.68 -2.51
N ILE A 111 26.42 25.54 -1.46
CA ILE A 111 26.38 24.36 -0.59
C ILE A 111 26.00 23.11 -1.39
N VAL A 112 24.94 23.18 -2.20
CA VAL A 112 24.51 22.07 -3.06
C VAL A 112 25.57 21.72 -4.10
N GLY A 113 26.20 22.72 -4.71
CA GLY A 113 27.30 22.52 -5.66
C GLY A 113 28.49 21.81 -5.05
N GLU A 114 28.87 22.16 -3.82
CA GLU A 114 29.95 21.48 -3.09
C GLU A 114 29.57 20.06 -2.69
N GLN A 115 28.35 19.86 -2.22
CA GLN A 115 27.86 18.53 -1.91
C GLN A 115 27.90 17.61 -3.13
N GLN A 116 27.46 18.07 -4.30
CA GLN A 116 27.49 17.27 -5.52
C GLN A 116 28.92 16.86 -5.92
N ARG A 117 29.92 17.69 -5.64
CA ARG A 117 31.34 17.33 -5.83
C ARG A 117 31.76 16.23 -4.85
N LEU A 118 31.45 16.40 -3.56
CA LEU A 118 31.73 15.39 -2.53
C LEU A 118 31.07 14.04 -2.85
N THR A 119 29.79 14.05 -3.19
CA THR A 119 29.04 12.84 -3.54
C THR A 119 29.66 12.12 -4.72
N ARG A 120 30.02 12.84 -5.79
CA ARG A 120 30.67 12.23 -6.97
C ARG A 120 31.98 11.55 -6.59
N GLU A 121 32.81 12.20 -5.78
CA GLU A 121 34.08 11.62 -5.32
C GLU A 121 33.90 10.42 -4.40
N LEU A 122 32.93 10.43 -3.49
CA LEU A 122 32.63 9.29 -2.62
C LEU A 122 32.17 8.08 -3.43
N VAL A 123 31.26 8.29 -4.39
CA VAL A 123 30.77 7.22 -5.28
C VAL A 123 31.90 6.68 -6.16
N GLN A 124 32.77 7.54 -6.69
CA GLN A 124 33.92 7.11 -7.49
C GLN A 124 34.94 6.34 -6.65
N SER A 125 35.26 6.81 -5.45
CA SER A 125 36.17 6.14 -4.52
C SER A 125 35.63 4.76 -4.12
N TYR A 126 34.32 4.65 -3.88
CA TYR A 126 33.65 3.37 -3.65
C TYR A 126 33.78 2.41 -4.83
N ARG A 127 33.54 2.88 -6.07
CA ARG A 127 33.71 2.04 -7.28
C ARG A 127 35.14 1.54 -7.42
N LEU A 128 36.13 2.37 -7.12
CA LEU A 128 37.54 2.00 -7.12
C LEU A 128 37.83 0.94 -6.06
N LEU A 129 37.38 1.14 -4.82
CA LEU A 129 37.51 0.15 -3.74
C LEU A 129 36.86 -1.19 -4.09
N SER A 130 35.64 -1.16 -4.64
CA SER A 130 34.93 -2.36 -5.09
C SER A 130 35.70 -3.09 -6.21
N THR A 131 36.30 -2.35 -7.15
CA THR A 131 37.10 -2.95 -8.24
C THR A 131 38.40 -3.56 -7.71
N LEU A 132 39.09 -2.87 -6.79
CA LEU A 132 40.31 -3.39 -6.17
C LEU A 132 40.03 -4.64 -5.35
N ALA A 133 38.95 -4.65 -4.56
CA ALA A 133 38.54 -5.82 -3.78
C ALA A 133 38.22 -7.03 -4.67
N LYS A 134 37.50 -6.82 -5.79
CA LYS A 134 37.23 -7.88 -6.78
C LYS A 134 38.52 -8.44 -7.41
N ARG A 135 39.45 -7.58 -7.81
CA ARG A 135 40.75 -8.02 -8.35
C ARG A 135 41.56 -8.82 -7.32
N HIS A 136 41.54 -8.39 -6.06
CA HIS A 136 42.20 -9.11 -4.98
C HIS A 136 41.56 -10.48 -4.71
N GLN A 137 40.23 -10.58 -4.82
CA GLN A 137 39.48 -11.83 -4.74
C GLN A 137 39.82 -12.78 -5.90
N GLU A 138 39.88 -12.28 -7.14
CA GLU A 138 40.26 -13.05 -8.33
C GLU A 138 41.71 -13.57 -8.23
N GLN A 139 42.62 -12.79 -7.66
CA GLN A 139 44.02 -13.18 -7.47
C GLN A 139 44.22 -14.15 -6.29
N ALA A 140 43.40 -14.06 -5.24
CA ALA A 140 43.49 -14.90 -4.05
C ALA A 140 42.68 -16.21 -4.12
N GLY A 141 41.86 -16.39 -5.17
CA GLY A 141 41.06 -17.60 -5.45
C GLY A 141 41.84 -18.92 -5.58
N ASN A 142 43.17 -18.88 -5.48
CA ASN A 142 44.05 -20.06 -5.46
C ASN A 142 44.51 -20.48 -4.05
N SER A 143 44.04 -19.84 -2.97
CA SER A 143 44.45 -20.14 -1.60
C SER A 143 43.29 -20.17 -0.60
N SER A 144 42.91 -21.37 -0.15
CA SER A 144 41.72 -21.68 0.67
C SER A 144 41.72 -21.10 2.10
N ALA A 145 42.83 -20.51 2.57
CA ALA A 145 43.00 -20.06 3.96
C ALA A 145 42.54 -18.61 4.23
N SER A 146 41.94 -17.93 3.25
CA SER A 146 41.61 -16.50 3.32
C SER A 146 40.12 -16.17 3.09
N ALA A 147 39.25 -17.20 2.99
CA ALA A 147 37.84 -17.05 2.67
C ALA A 147 37.05 -16.20 3.70
N GLU A 148 37.28 -16.37 5.00
CA GLU A 148 36.55 -15.65 6.05
C GLU A 148 36.84 -14.14 6.06
N GLY A 149 38.09 -13.74 5.84
CA GLY A 149 38.48 -12.33 5.74
C GLY A 149 37.88 -11.65 4.50
N PHE A 150 37.80 -12.37 3.38
CA PHE A 150 37.20 -11.85 2.15
C PHE A 150 35.68 -11.69 2.21
N GLU A 151 34.97 -12.61 2.88
CA GLU A 151 33.53 -12.46 3.12
C GLU A 151 33.22 -11.26 4.00
N GLN A 152 34.06 -11.00 5.01
CA GLN A 152 33.95 -9.81 5.85
C GLN A 152 34.18 -8.53 5.05
N ASP A 153 35.24 -8.47 4.23
CA ASP A 153 35.53 -7.31 3.37
C ASP A 153 34.42 -7.05 2.35
N ALA A 154 33.86 -8.11 1.74
CA ALA A 154 32.73 -8.00 0.82
C ALA A 154 31.46 -7.49 1.54
N ARG A 155 31.22 -7.93 2.77
CA ARG A 155 30.10 -7.45 3.60
C ARG A 155 30.28 -5.98 3.97
N GLU A 156 31.48 -5.54 4.34
CA GLU A 156 31.81 -4.13 4.59
C GLU A 156 31.55 -3.27 3.36
N LEU A 157 32.02 -3.69 2.20
CA LEU A 157 31.82 -2.98 0.93
C LEU A 157 30.33 -2.89 0.56
N ASN A 158 29.54 -3.92 0.87
CA ASN A 158 28.09 -3.86 0.67
C ASN A 158 27.41 -2.88 1.64
N ILE A 159 27.81 -2.85 2.91
CA ILE A 159 27.28 -1.90 3.90
C ILE A 159 27.63 -0.46 3.49
N LEU A 160 28.89 -0.21 3.13
CA LEU A 160 29.35 1.10 2.63
C LEU A 160 28.61 1.53 1.38
N GLY A 161 28.43 0.61 0.42
CA GLY A 161 27.63 0.88 -0.79
C GLY A 161 26.22 1.29 -0.45
N ARG A 162 25.52 0.52 0.40
CA ARG A 162 24.16 0.82 0.85
C ARG A 162 24.08 2.15 1.60
N GLN A 163 25.08 2.50 2.41
CA GLN A 163 25.15 3.80 3.09
C GLN A 163 25.24 4.96 2.08
N LEU A 164 26.13 4.85 1.10
CA LEU A 164 26.30 5.87 0.06
C LEU A 164 25.04 6.04 -0.77
N TYR A 165 24.42 4.93 -1.19
CA TYR A 165 23.19 4.99 -1.97
C TYR A 165 22.00 5.51 -1.13
N ALA A 166 21.86 5.09 0.13
CA ALA A 166 20.81 5.59 1.01
C ALA A 166 20.89 7.11 1.21
N ILE A 167 22.09 7.68 1.35
CA ILE A 167 22.26 9.12 1.56
C ILE A 167 22.16 9.91 0.24
N PHE A 168 22.79 9.44 -0.82
CA PHE A 168 23.06 10.28 -2.01
C PHE A 168 22.39 9.83 -3.31
N GLU A 169 21.88 8.60 -3.40
CA GLU A 169 21.22 8.14 -4.63
C GLU A 169 19.93 8.93 -4.86
N GLN A 170 19.79 9.49 -6.06
CA GLN A 170 18.56 10.16 -6.49
C GLN A 170 17.60 9.12 -7.06
N LYS A 171 16.42 9.02 -6.44
CA LYS A 171 15.29 8.19 -6.90
C LYS A 171 14.07 9.08 -7.07
N PRO A 172 13.13 8.72 -7.97
CA PRO A 172 11.84 9.40 -8.00
C PRO A 172 11.21 9.33 -6.60
N HIS A 173 10.54 10.41 -6.18
CA HIS A 173 9.86 10.53 -4.89
C HIS A 173 10.76 10.48 -3.64
N LYS A 174 12.06 10.20 -3.77
CA LYS A 174 12.99 10.20 -2.63
C LYS A 174 13.36 11.63 -2.25
N VAL A 175 13.23 11.93 -0.96
CA VAL A 175 13.65 13.20 -0.38
C VAL A 175 15.18 13.19 -0.28
N THR A 176 15.83 14.10 -1.01
CA THR A 176 17.29 14.21 -1.03
C THR A 176 17.81 14.80 0.27
N ARG A 177 18.86 14.16 0.83
CA ARG A 177 19.57 14.64 2.02
C ARG A 177 20.77 15.49 1.62
N LEU A 178 21.00 16.55 2.39
CA LEU A 178 22.20 17.38 2.37
C LEU A 178 23.26 16.75 3.29
N ALA A 179 24.55 16.97 2.99
CA ALA A 179 25.62 16.38 3.80
C ALA A 179 25.66 16.98 5.21
N ALA A 180 25.77 16.14 6.24
CA ALA A 180 25.72 16.55 7.65
C ALA A 180 26.77 17.62 8.03
N SER A 181 27.96 17.60 7.41
CA SER A 181 29.02 18.59 7.62
C SER A 181 28.65 19.99 7.16
N LEU A 182 27.65 20.11 6.27
CA LEU A 182 27.12 21.37 5.76
C LEU A 182 25.77 21.72 6.40
N ALA A 183 25.02 20.72 6.90
CA ALA A 183 23.66 20.87 7.43
C ALA A 183 23.53 21.82 8.64
N GLN A 184 24.52 21.85 9.55
CA GLN A 184 24.51 22.76 10.71
C GLN A 184 24.58 24.25 10.32
N GLN A 185 24.93 24.56 9.07
CA GLN A 185 25.09 25.93 8.58
C GLN A 185 23.85 26.44 7.83
N ILE A 186 22.81 25.60 7.68
CA ILE A 186 21.66 25.84 6.80
C ILE A 186 20.38 26.18 7.58
N GLU A 187 20.44 26.30 8.91
CA GLU A 187 19.28 26.76 9.68
C GLU A 187 18.82 28.14 9.17
N GLN A 188 17.52 28.27 8.91
CA GLN A 188 16.93 29.50 8.36
C GLN A 188 16.05 30.18 9.40
N GLU A 189 16.20 31.49 9.55
CA GLU A 189 15.28 32.28 10.38
C GLU A 189 13.89 32.40 9.75
N GLN A 190 13.82 32.39 8.41
CA GLN A 190 12.58 32.53 7.67
C GLN A 190 12.57 31.66 6.41
N ILE A 191 11.48 30.93 6.22
CA ILE A 191 11.22 30.09 5.05
C ILE A 191 9.95 30.60 4.37
N HIS A 192 10.04 30.89 3.07
CA HIS A 192 8.91 31.31 2.25
C HIS A 192 8.40 30.15 1.41
N LEU A 193 7.09 29.91 1.45
CA LEU A 193 6.40 28.96 0.57
C LEU A 193 5.52 29.74 -0.42
N ALA A 194 5.58 29.36 -1.69
CA ALA A 194 4.76 29.94 -2.73
C ALA A 194 4.26 28.86 -3.70
N LEU A 195 3.14 29.15 -4.38
CA LEU A 195 2.59 28.31 -5.43
C LEU A 195 2.86 28.99 -6.79
N GLU A 196 3.63 28.32 -7.65
CA GLU A 196 3.94 28.81 -9.00
C GLU A 196 3.36 27.88 -10.08
N LEU A 197 3.21 28.38 -11.29
CA LEU A 197 2.90 27.55 -12.45
C LEU A 197 4.20 27.08 -13.11
N ASN A 198 4.33 25.77 -13.32
CA ASN A 198 5.46 25.24 -14.08
C ASN A 198 5.34 25.57 -15.58
N ALA A 199 6.35 25.22 -16.37
CA ALA A 199 6.38 25.47 -17.82
C ALA A 199 5.20 24.81 -18.61
N LYS A 200 4.50 23.85 -18.00
CA LYS A 200 3.31 23.18 -18.56
C LYS A 200 1.99 23.74 -18.02
N GLY A 201 2.03 24.81 -17.22
CA GLY A 201 0.85 25.39 -16.57
C GLY A 201 0.29 24.60 -15.37
N LYS A 202 1.00 23.58 -14.87
CA LYS A 202 0.61 22.85 -13.64
C LYS A 202 1.15 23.59 -12.42
N ALA A 203 0.28 23.79 -11.43
CA ALA A 203 0.66 24.38 -10.15
C ALA A 203 1.69 23.51 -9.41
N ILE A 204 2.75 24.13 -8.91
CA ILE A 204 3.85 23.49 -8.18
C ILE A 204 4.24 24.35 -6.98
N TRP A 205 4.45 23.71 -5.84
CA TRP A 205 4.90 24.40 -4.64
C TRP A 205 6.41 24.62 -4.70
N ILE A 206 6.85 25.76 -4.21
CA ILE A 206 8.26 26.11 -4.11
C ILE A 206 8.62 26.58 -2.70
N VAL A 207 9.85 26.29 -2.29
CA VAL A 207 10.49 26.93 -1.13
C VAL A 207 11.46 27.98 -1.63
N GLN A 208 11.37 29.18 -1.08
CA GLN A 208 12.31 30.25 -1.29
C GLN A 208 13.01 30.62 0.02
N LEU A 209 14.32 30.84 -0.05
CA LEU A 209 15.13 31.33 1.06
C LEU A 209 15.64 32.74 0.72
N ALA A 210 15.72 33.60 1.73
CA ALA A 210 16.37 34.90 1.57
C ALA A 210 17.89 34.71 1.47
N GLY A 211 18.52 35.32 0.46
CA GLY A 211 19.98 35.30 0.35
C GLY A 211 20.63 36.04 1.53
N LYS A 212 21.69 35.47 2.11
CA LYS A 212 22.50 36.13 3.16
C LYS A 212 23.26 37.36 2.61
N LYS A 213 23.65 37.33 1.33
CA LYS A 213 24.48 38.35 0.67
C LYS A 213 23.69 39.28 -0.26
N ASP A 214 22.57 38.81 -0.79
CA ASP A 214 21.70 39.55 -1.70
C ASP A 214 20.26 39.43 -1.19
N GLN A 215 19.51 40.53 -1.13
CA GLN A 215 18.14 40.54 -0.57
C GLN A 215 17.13 39.79 -1.46
N GLN A 216 17.60 39.23 -2.58
CA GLN A 216 16.78 38.42 -3.48
C GLN A 216 16.49 37.04 -2.88
N ARG A 217 15.26 36.58 -3.14
CA ARG A 217 14.79 35.25 -2.75
C ARG A 217 15.22 34.23 -3.80
N GLU A 218 15.87 33.16 -3.36
CA GLU A 218 16.29 32.06 -4.23
C GLU A 218 15.37 30.84 -4.03
N THR A 219 14.85 30.28 -5.12
CA THR A 219 14.09 29.02 -5.08
C THR A 219 15.02 27.83 -4.87
N VAL A 220 14.86 27.13 -3.75
CA VAL A 220 15.74 26.03 -3.35
C VAL A 220 15.18 24.65 -3.69
N LYS A 221 13.86 24.47 -3.61
CA LYS A 221 13.18 23.20 -3.90
C LYS A 221 11.81 23.45 -4.52
N ARG A 222 11.41 22.56 -5.42
CA ARG A 222 10.08 22.49 -6.02
C ARG A 222 9.47 21.11 -5.74
N ALA A 223 8.17 21.04 -5.47
CA ALA A 223 7.44 19.80 -5.23
C ALA A 223 5.95 19.94 -5.54
N GLU A 224 5.24 18.83 -5.73
CA GLU A 224 3.80 18.87 -5.99
C GLU A 224 2.98 19.13 -4.71
N SER A 225 3.51 18.74 -3.55
CA SER A 225 2.85 18.90 -2.26
C SER A 225 3.66 19.79 -1.33
N PRO A 226 3.04 20.71 -0.57
CA PRO A 226 3.75 21.51 0.42
C PRO A 226 4.26 20.64 1.58
N ALA A 227 3.60 19.51 1.85
CA ALA A 227 4.10 18.54 2.82
C ALA A 227 5.46 17.94 2.42
N GLU A 228 5.71 17.70 1.12
CA GLU A 228 7.03 17.23 0.63
C GLU A 228 8.11 18.27 0.94
N LEU A 229 7.80 19.55 0.72
CA LEU A 229 8.73 20.65 0.98
C LEU A 229 9.07 20.75 2.47
N LEU A 230 8.08 20.65 3.35
CA LEU A 230 8.31 20.69 4.80
C LEU A 230 9.14 19.50 5.27
N VAL A 231 8.85 18.29 4.78
CA VAL A 231 9.66 17.10 5.08
C VAL A 231 11.10 17.30 4.62
N TRP A 232 11.31 17.85 3.43
CA TRP A 232 12.64 18.15 2.92
C TRP A 232 13.36 19.20 3.78
N CYS A 233 12.70 20.28 4.19
CA CYS A 233 13.27 21.30 5.08
C CYS A 233 13.63 20.72 6.46
N LEU A 234 12.79 19.86 7.03
CA LEU A 234 13.02 19.22 8.33
C LEU A 234 14.20 18.24 8.30
N ILE A 235 14.23 17.34 7.32
CA ILE A 235 15.29 16.32 7.19
C ILE A 235 16.67 16.96 6.98
N ASN A 236 16.71 18.11 6.32
CA ASN A 236 17.95 18.82 6.01
C ASN A 236 18.35 19.86 7.06
N GLY A 237 17.59 19.99 8.16
CA GLY A 237 17.93 20.89 9.26
C GLY A 237 17.73 22.37 8.95
N LEU A 238 16.91 22.72 7.96
CA LEU A 238 16.59 24.13 7.66
C LEU A 238 15.65 24.74 8.70
N VAL A 239 14.88 23.90 9.40
CA VAL A 239 13.85 24.30 10.36
C VAL A 239 14.33 24.05 11.78
N SER A 240 14.21 25.06 12.62
CA SER A 240 14.34 24.99 14.07
C SER A 240 13.10 25.54 14.77
N ALA A 241 13.12 25.59 16.10
CA ALA A 241 12.02 26.15 16.89
C ALA A 241 11.83 27.67 16.66
N SER A 242 12.85 28.38 16.17
CA SER A 242 12.80 29.84 15.90
C SER A 242 12.47 30.17 14.44
N THR A 243 12.44 29.18 13.54
CA THR A 243 12.14 29.38 12.12
C THR A 243 10.72 29.90 11.91
N ARG A 244 10.61 31.03 11.21
CA ARG A 244 9.33 31.63 10.80
C ARG A 244 8.95 31.14 9.41
N PHE A 245 7.70 30.72 9.26
CA PHE A 245 7.13 30.41 7.96
C PHE A 245 6.31 31.59 7.47
N SER A 246 6.48 31.92 6.18
CA SER A 246 5.65 32.88 5.44
C SER A 246 5.10 32.16 4.21
N VAL A 247 3.80 32.27 3.98
CA VAL A 247 3.12 31.68 2.83
C VAL A 247 2.64 32.82 1.95
N GLU A 248 3.04 32.84 0.68
CA GLU A 248 2.55 33.84 -0.28
C GLU A 248 1.08 33.59 -0.61
N GLU A 249 0.33 34.66 -0.92
CA GLU A 249 -1.07 34.51 -1.32
C GLU A 249 -1.16 33.86 -2.71
N GLY A 250 -2.08 32.91 -2.88
CA GLY A 250 -2.25 32.16 -4.12
C GLY A 250 -3.52 31.31 -4.12
N ASP A 251 -3.67 30.45 -5.13
CA ASP A 251 -4.80 29.51 -5.21
C ASP A 251 -4.59 28.29 -4.31
N HIS A 252 -4.59 28.53 -3.01
CA HIS A 252 -4.51 27.52 -1.96
C HIS A 252 -5.10 28.06 -0.66
N GLU A 253 -5.31 27.18 0.31
CA GLU A 253 -5.92 27.55 1.60
C GLU A 253 -4.94 27.44 2.77
N LEU A 254 -3.65 27.18 2.51
CA LEU A 254 -2.63 27.11 3.56
C LEU A 254 -2.45 28.45 4.28
N THR A 255 -2.50 28.36 5.60
CA THR A 255 -2.10 29.45 6.49
C THR A 255 -0.75 29.17 7.15
N GLU A 256 -0.07 30.21 7.63
CA GLU A 256 1.16 30.03 8.43
C GLU A 256 0.92 29.16 9.67
N TYR A 257 -0.29 29.22 10.25
CA TYR A 257 -0.67 28.39 11.40
C TYR A 257 -0.69 26.90 11.02
N GLU A 258 -1.33 26.55 9.91
CA GLU A 258 -1.40 25.16 9.43
C GLU A 258 -0.03 24.59 9.10
N ILE A 259 0.83 25.39 8.46
CA ILE A 259 2.21 24.99 8.18
C ILE A 259 2.98 24.73 9.46
N ARG A 260 2.88 25.61 10.47
CA ARG A 260 3.54 25.41 11.77
C ARG A 260 3.02 24.16 12.49
N GLN A 261 1.71 23.93 12.49
CA GLN A 261 1.10 22.73 13.07
C GLN A 261 1.59 21.47 12.36
N LEU A 262 1.50 21.43 11.03
CA LEU A 262 1.95 20.30 10.23
C LEU A 262 3.45 20.04 10.42
N CYS A 263 4.26 21.09 10.43
CA CYS A 263 5.70 20.99 10.67
C CYS A 263 6.01 20.40 12.06
N SER A 264 5.31 20.84 13.11
CA SER A 264 5.44 20.29 14.46
C SER A 264 5.02 18.82 14.53
N SER A 265 3.88 18.46 13.92
CA SER A 265 3.42 17.08 13.83
C SER A 265 4.42 16.19 13.08
N LEU A 266 4.95 16.64 11.95
CA LEU A 266 5.98 15.93 11.17
C LEU A 266 7.28 15.76 11.96
N ALA A 267 7.76 16.80 12.63
CA ALA A 267 8.95 16.73 13.47
C ALA A 267 8.81 15.69 14.58
N SER A 268 7.59 15.52 15.11
CA SER A 268 7.28 14.53 16.14
C SER A 268 7.07 13.11 15.62
N GLN A 269 6.76 12.91 14.35
CA GLN A 269 6.43 11.59 13.80
C GLN A 269 7.56 10.99 12.95
N LEU A 270 8.42 11.80 12.35
CA LEU A 270 9.51 11.34 11.49
C LEU A 270 10.62 10.63 12.32
N PRO A 271 10.82 9.31 12.16
CA PRO A 271 11.83 8.58 12.93
C PRO A 271 13.26 9.01 12.59
N CYS A 272 13.50 9.45 11.36
CA CYS A 272 14.82 9.87 10.87
C CYS A 272 15.38 11.10 11.60
N LEU A 273 14.54 11.89 12.28
CA LEU A 273 14.96 13.05 13.07
C LEU A 273 15.36 12.68 14.52
N ARG A 274 14.98 11.47 14.99
CA ARG A 274 15.12 11.04 16.39
C ARG A 274 16.21 9.99 16.59
N GLU A 275 16.43 9.12 15.61
CA GLU A 275 17.41 8.05 15.73
C GLU A 275 18.84 8.62 15.68
N SER A 276 19.55 8.59 16.82
CA SER A 276 21.00 8.86 16.86
C SER A 276 21.73 7.87 15.95
N GLU A 277 22.49 8.39 14.98
CA GLU A 277 23.05 7.64 13.85
C GLU A 277 23.98 6.47 14.25
N ALA A 278 24.45 6.39 15.50
CA ALA A 278 25.64 5.61 15.85
C ALA A 278 25.41 4.15 16.27
N SER A 279 24.36 3.82 17.04
CA SER A 279 24.31 2.50 17.71
C SER A 279 23.96 1.34 16.76
N ASP A 280 23.03 1.54 15.82
CA ASP A 280 22.41 0.43 15.06
C ASP A 280 22.47 0.61 13.52
N ALA A 281 23.22 1.60 13.00
CA ALA A 281 23.25 1.89 11.56
C ALA A 281 23.80 0.74 10.71
N ARG A 282 24.87 0.10 11.19
CA ARG A 282 25.54 -1.01 10.52
C ARG A 282 24.62 -2.21 10.32
N ASP A 283 23.92 -2.62 11.37
CA ASP A 283 23.03 -3.78 11.32
C ASP A 283 21.80 -3.53 10.45
N ARG A 284 21.31 -2.29 10.42
CA ARG A 284 20.21 -1.88 9.54
C ARG A 284 20.61 -1.94 8.07
N LEU A 285 21.80 -1.43 7.73
CA LEU A 285 22.32 -1.44 6.36
C LEU A 285 22.76 -2.84 5.91
N ALA A 286 23.10 -3.74 6.83
CA ALA A 286 23.43 -5.13 6.50
C ALA A 286 22.22 -5.91 5.94
N LYS A 287 20.99 -5.49 6.23
CA LYS A 287 19.74 -6.13 5.76
C LYS A 287 19.11 -5.34 4.60
N PRO A 288 18.28 -5.99 3.74
CA PRO A 288 17.51 -5.29 2.71
C PRO A 288 16.63 -4.17 3.31
N ALA A 289 16.39 -3.12 2.52
CA ALA A 289 15.52 -2.03 2.91
C ALA A 289 14.08 -2.52 3.09
N ARG A 290 13.47 -2.19 4.24
CA ARG A 290 12.05 -2.44 4.52
C ARG A 290 11.39 -1.19 5.05
N HIS A 291 10.15 -0.91 4.64
CA HIS A 291 9.39 0.24 5.15
C HIS A 291 9.12 0.06 6.64
N LYS A 292 9.43 1.08 7.44
CA LYS A 292 9.31 1.06 8.90
C LYS A 292 8.22 1.98 9.42
N HIS A 293 7.90 3.05 8.70
CA HIS A 293 6.92 4.03 9.14
C HIS A 293 6.27 4.71 7.94
N CYS A 294 4.97 4.97 8.02
CA CYS A 294 4.18 5.65 7.00
C CYS A 294 3.35 6.78 7.61
N ILE A 295 3.28 7.94 6.96
CA ILE A 295 2.49 9.07 7.42
C ILE A 295 1.58 9.49 6.27
N PHE A 296 0.27 9.43 6.47
CA PHE A 296 -0.73 9.91 5.53
C PHE A 296 -1.08 11.35 5.90
N ILE A 297 -1.07 12.25 4.92
CA ILE A 297 -1.48 13.64 5.10
C ILE A 297 -2.58 13.94 4.08
N ALA A 298 -3.80 14.10 4.58
CA ALA A 298 -4.94 14.51 3.76
C ALA A 298 -4.96 16.04 3.57
N ASN A 299 -5.34 16.46 2.36
CA ASN A 299 -5.75 17.82 2.01
C ASN A 299 -4.74 18.92 2.31
N CYS A 300 -3.44 18.63 2.23
CA CYS A 300 -2.42 19.63 2.52
C CYS A 300 -2.50 20.80 1.53
N GLY A 301 -3.07 21.91 2.01
CA GLY A 301 -3.27 23.15 1.25
C GLY A 301 -4.48 23.23 0.35
N VAL A 302 -5.40 22.29 0.50
CA VAL A 302 -6.69 22.28 -0.19
C VAL A 302 -7.79 22.26 0.86
N ASP A 303 -8.74 23.20 0.81
CA ASP A 303 -9.97 23.09 1.60
C ASP A 303 -11.10 22.55 0.71
N PRO A 304 -11.57 21.30 0.90
CA PRO A 304 -12.68 20.75 0.13
C PRO A 304 -13.98 21.54 0.31
N LEU A 305 -14.09 22.35 1.38
CA LEU A 305 -15.28 23.12 1.72
C LEU A 305 -15.09 24.63 1.51
N LYS A 306 -14.06 25.04 0.73
CA LYS A 306 -13.72 26.45 0.45
C LYS A 306 -14.94 27.28 0.02
N GLU A 307 -15.65 26.83 -1.00
CA GLU A 307 -16.80 27.57 -1.55
C GLU A 307 -17.93 27.73 -0.53
N GLN A 308 -18.22 26.67 0.23
CA GLN A 308 -19.29 26.68 1.24
C GLN A 308 -18.94 27.60 2.42
N ARG A 309 -17.66 27.60 2.82
CA ARG A 309 -17.14 28.50 3.86
C ARG A 309 -17.25 29.96 3.42
N GLN A 310 -16.90 30.28 2.17
CA GLN A 310 -17.02 31.65 1.63
C GLN A 310 -18.47 32.12 1.52
N GLN A 311 -19.39 31.20 1.20
CA GLN A 311 -20.83 31.48 1.11
C GLN A 311 -21.55 31.48 2.46
N GLY A 312 -20.86 31.20 3.58
CA GLY A 312 -21.46 31.15 4.92
C GLY A 312 -22.55 30.07 5.09
N THR A 313 -22.57 29.05 4.23
CA THR A 313 -23.64 28.05 4.19
C THR A 313 -23.30 26.87 5.10
N LEU A 314 -24.06 26.70 6.19
CA LEU A 314 -23.98 25.51 7.04
C LEU A 314 -24.97 24.46 6.53
N ARG A 315 -24.47 23.43 5.85
CA ARG A 315 -25.31 22.29 5.45
C ARG A 315 -25.61 21.42 6.67
N VAL A 316 -26.87 21.41 7.12
CA VAL A 316 -27.36 20.52 8.17
C VAL A 316 -27.85 19.23 7.52
N SER A 317 -27.02 18.21 7.51
CA SER A 317 -27.39 16.85 7.10
C SER A 317 -27.03 15.87 8.22
N ALA A 318 -27.79 14.76 8.31
CA ALA A 318 -27.42 13.65 9.16
C ALA A 318 -26.19 12.89 8.62
N GLN A 319 -25.88 13.03 7.32
CA GLN A 319 -24.76 12.38 6.66
C GLN A 319 -23.47 13.16 6.88
N ASN A 320 -22.65 12.67 7.83
CA ASN A 320 -21.41 13.31 8.28
C ASN A 320 -20.15 12.51 7.92
N ASP A 321 -20.23 11.50 7.06
CA ASP A 321 -19.04 10.75 6.60
C ASP A 321 -18.17 11.64 5.70
N PRO A 322 -16.88 11.87 6.02
CA PRO A 322 -15.98 12.63 5.18
C PRO A 322 -15.82 12.13 3.73
N LEU A 323 -16.03 10.84 3.45
CA LEU A 323 -15.91 10.32 2.08
C LEU A 323 -17.14 10.58 1.22
N SER A 324 -18.30 10.78 1.83
CA SER A 324 -19.59 11.06 1.18
C SER A 324 -20.37 12.05 2.05
N TYR A 325 -19.92 13.29 2.08
CA TYR A 325 -20.36 14.31 3.01
C TYR A 325 -21.62 15.04 2.53
N SER A 326 -22.55 15.29 3.47
CA SER A 326 -23.80 16.00 3.23
C SER A 326 -24.75 15.30 2.24
N GLY A 327 -25.91 15.93 1.97
CA GLY A 327 -26.91 15.39 1.04
C GLY A 327 -26.50 15.45 -0.44
N VAL A 328 -25.42 16.16 -0.77
CA VAL A 328 -24.85 16.24 -2.14
C VAL A 328 -23.79 15.17 -2.37
N GLN A 329 -23.40 14.41 -1.33
CA GLN A 329 -22.34 13.39 -1.38
C GLN A 329 -21.04 13.96 -1.94
N GLU A 330 -20.40 14.87 -1.21
CA GLU A 330 -19.08 15.42 -1.58
C GLU A 330 -17.96 14.65 -0.88
N ASN A 331 -16.86 14.35 -1.59
CA ASN A 331 -15.71 13.71 -0.97
C ASN A 331 -14.80 14.79 -0.39
N LEU A 332 -14.65 14.79 0.94
CA LEU A 332 -13.79 15.74 1.63
C LEU A 332 -12.31 15.39 1.51
N VAL A 333 -11.92 14.22 0.99
CA VAL A 333 -10.52 13.85 0.74
C VAL A 333 -10.15 14.18 -0.71
N ALA A 334 -9.65 15.39 -0.93
CA ALA A 334 -9.28 15.90 -2.25
C ALA A 334 -7.85 15.50 -2.68
N SER A 335 -6.92 15.42 -1.72
CA SER A 335 -5.55 14.97 -1.97
C SER A 335 -5.00 14.19 -0.78
N VAL A 336 -4.07 13.29 -1.07
CA VAL A 336 -3.36 12.50 -0.05
C VAL A 336 -1.88 12.51 -0.36
N THR A 337 -1.06 12.90 0.62
CA THR A 337 0.39 12.78 0.56
C THR A 337 0.82 11.66 1.49
N LEU A 338 1.46 10.62 0.96
CA LEU A 338 2.00 9.50 1.71
C LEU A 338 3.52 9.67 1.84
N ILE A 339 3.98 9.82 3.08
CA ILE A 339 5.41 9.84 3.41
C ILE A 339 5.79 8.48 3.97
N THR A 340 6.84 7.87 3.42
CA THR A 340 7.35 6.59 3.91
C THR A 340 8.80 6.71 4.35
N VAL A 341 9.15 6.01 5.44
CA VAL A 341 10.52 5.93 5.95
C VAL A 341 10.93 4.48 6.05
N ASN A 342 12.02 4.10 5.40
CA ASN A 342 12.53 2.72 5.40
C ASN A 342 13.60 2.48 6.47
N SER A 343 14.04 1.23 6.60
CA SER A 343 15.05 0.80 7.58
C SER A 343 16.45 1.38 7.33
N TRP A 344 16.73 1.87 6.12
CA TRP A 344 17.95 2.62 5.79
C TRP A 344 17.80 4.12 6.05
N GLN A 345 16.68 4.54 6.68
CA GLN A 345 16.27 5.92 6.90
C GLN A 345 16.05 6.74 5.62
N GLU A 346 15.88 6.10 4.46
CA GLU A 346 15.45 6.83 3.27
C GLU A 346 13.99 7.26 3.46
N THR A 347 13.71 8.51 3.10
CA THR A 347 12.36 9.07 3.14
C THR A 347 11.85 9.27 1.72
N PHE A 348 10.65 8.79 1.45
CA PHE A 348 9.96 8.97 0.18
C PHE A 348 8.66 9.74 0.40
N CYS A 349 8.27 10.54 -0.59
CA CYS A 349 7.04 11.32 -0.56
C CYS A 349 6.27 11.10 -1.86
N TYR A 350 5.06 10.54 -1.74
CA TYR A 350 4.15 10.28 -2.85
C TYR A 350 2.93 11.18 -2.70
N HIS A 351 2.61 11.96 -3.73
CA HIS A 351 1.44 12.83 -3.74
C HIS A 351 0.40 12.30 -4.72
N PHE A 352 -0.83 12.15 -4.24
CA PHE A 352 -1.98 11.67 -4.99
C PHE A 352 -3.07 12.74 -4.98
N GLN A 353 -3.63 13.04 -6.15
CA GLN A 353 -4.68 14.05 -6.33
C GLN A 353 -5.71 13.56 -7.35
N GLY A 354 -6.96 14.01 -7.21
CA GLY A 354 -8.06 13.70 -8.11
C GLY A 354 -8.99 12.61 -7.57
N GLU A 355 -9.93 12.16 -8.41
CA GLU A 355 -11.01 11.26 -8.02
C GLU A 355 -10.51 9.89 -7.51
N ARG A 356 -9.36 9.43 -8.05
CA ARG A 356 -8.71 8.17 -7.68
C ARG A 356 -7.62 8.32 -6.62
N ALA A 357 -7.41 9.51 -6.06
CA ALA A 357 -6.30 9.78 -5.13
C ALA A 357 -6.24 8.79 -3.96
N LEU A 358 -7.39 8.51 -3.34
CA LEU A 358 -7.48 7.55 -2.24
C LEU A 358 -7.20 6.12 -2.70
N ASN A 359 -7.71 5.73 -3.87
CA ASN A 359 -7.50 4.38 -4.42
C ASN A 359 -6.01 4.15 -4.73
N ASP A 360 -5.39 5.07 -5.46
CA ASP A 360 -3.99 4.97 -5.86
C ASP A 360 -3.08 4.97 -4.61
N CYS A 361 -3.41 5.78 -3.62
CA CYS A 361 -2.71 5.82 -2.34
C CYS A 361 -2.82 4.50 -1.57
N LEU A 362 -4.03 3.94 -1.45
CA LEU A 362 -4.28 2.65 -0.79
C LEU A 362 -3.57 1.50 -1.51
N THR A 363 -3.71 1.41 -2.84
CA THR A 363 -3.02 0.40 -3.65
C THR A 363 -1.50 0.50 -3.49
N HIS A 364 -0.94 1.72 -3.51
CA HIS A 364 0.48 1.93 -3.29
C HIS A 364 0.88 1.48 -1.88
N PHE A 365 0.21 1.95 -0.83
CA PHE A 365 0.50 1.58 0.56
C PHE A 365 0.44 0.06 0.80
N LEU A 366 -0.61 -0.60 0.32
CA LEU A 366 -0.79 -2.04 0.46
C LEU A 366 0.29 -2.83 -0.28
N SER A 367 0.79 -2.31 -1.41
CA SER A 367 1.91 -2.92 -2.14
C SER A 367 3.24 -2.85 -1.37
N LEU A 368 3.41 -1.88 -0.46
CA LEU A 368 4.59 -1.78 0.41
C LEU A 368 4.69 -2.96 1.38
N GLY A 369 3.55 -3.55 1.76
CA GLY A 369 3.49 -4.76 2.60
C GLY A 369 4.26 -5.94 2.02
N ARG A 370 4.38 -6.03 0.68
CA ARG A 370 5.18 -7.06 0.00
C ARG A 370 6.68 -6.84 0.11
N GLN A 371 7.10 -5.60 0.33
CA GLN A 371 8.51 -5.23 0.42
C GLN A 371 9.03 -5.33 1.86
N THR A 372 8.13 -5.44 2.83
CA THR A 372 8.44 -5.60 4.26
C THR A 372 8.51 -7.05 4.70
N SER A 373 7.97 -8.00 3.92
CA SER A 373 8.08 -9.43 4.21
C SER A 373 9.53 -9.91 4.11
N GLY A 374 10.03 -10.48 5.20
CA GLY A 374 11.34 -11.15 5.22
C GLY A 374 11.31 -12.47 4.45
N GLN A 375 12.42 -13.22 4.49
CA GLN A 375 12.56 -14.55 3.90
C GLN A 375 11.53 -15.61 4.41
N GLN A 376 10.64 -15.26 5.33
CA GLN A 376 9.59 -16.12 5.90
C GLN A 376 8.17 -15.84 5.37
N GLY A 377 8.00 -15.01 4.33
CA GLY A 377 6.72 -14.89 3.61
C GLY A 377 5.61 -14.11 4.32
N GLU A 378 5.78 -13.70 5.58
CA GLU A 378 4.74 -12.96 6.30
C GLU A 378 4.64 -11.49 5.82
N MET A 379 3.57 -11.19 5.08
CA MET A 379 3.28 -9.85 4.58
C MET A 379 2.73 -8.98 5.71
N THR A 380 3.55 -8.10 6.27
CA THR A 380 3.20 -7.20 7.37
C THR A 380 3.17 -5.75 6.91
N LEU A 381 2.12 -5.00 7.25
CA LEU A 381 2.06 -3.58 6.94
C LEU A 381 2.93 -2.76 7.91
N PRO A 382 3.64 -1.73 7.42
CA PRO A 382 4.36 -0.83 8.30
C PRO A 382 3.38 -0.04 9.20
N PRO A 383 3.78 0.33 10.43
CA PRO A 383 2.98 1.20 11.28
C PRO A 383 2.77 2.55 10.59
N ARG A 384 1.58 3.11 10.79
CA ARG A 384 1.15 4.34 10.13
C ARG A 384 0.60 5.37 11.12
N SER A 385 0.62 6.63 10.71
CA SER A 385 -0.15 7.72 11.31
C SER A 385 -0.93 8.45 10.23
N VAL A 386 -2.04 9.09 10.62
CA VAL A 386 -2.88 9.89 9.72
C VAL A 386 -2.97 11.31 10.25
N LEU A 387 -2.73 12.27 9.38
CA LEU A 387 -2.82 13.70 9.61
C LEU A 387 -3.75 14.31 8.56
N CYS A 388 -4.39 15.42 8.92
CA CYS A 388 -5.15 16.23 7.98
C CYS A 388 -4.71 17.69 8.13
N ALA A 389 -4.31 18.32 7.02
CA ALA A 389 -3.75 19.66 7.00
C ALA A 389 -4.64 20.59 6.17
N CYS A 390 -5.85 20.85 6.67
CA CYS A 390 -6.81 21.78 6.07
C CYS A 390 -7.50 22.63 7.14
N PRO A 391 -8.01 23.83 6.78
CA PRO A 391 -8.68 24.72 7.74
C PRO A 391 -9.97 24.11 8.30
N THR A 392 -10.72 23.39 7.46
CA THR A 392 -12.09 22.97 7.77
C THR A 392 -12.11 21.48 8.13
N ARG A 393 -12.57 21.18 9.36
CA ARG A 393 -12.82 19.81 9.88
C ARG A 393 -11.66 18.80 9.71
N PRO A 394 -10.41 19.14 10.08
CA PRO A 394 -9.29 18.21 9.97
C PRO A 394 -9.46 16.94 10.82
N GLY A 395 -10.05 17.04 12.02
CA GLY A 395 -10.23 15.91 12.95
C GLY A 395 -11.08 14.77 12.35
N PRO A 396 -12.35 15.02 11.96
CA PRO A 396 -13.21 14.00 11.37
C PRO A 396 -12.60 13.34 10.13
N ILE A 397 -11.93 14.10 9.25
CA ILE A 397 -11.29 13.57 8.04
C ILE A 397 -10.17 12.60 8.42
N ALA A 398 -9.28 13.00 9.34
CA ALA A 398 -8.18 12.14 9.80
C ALA A 398 -8.70 10.87 10.48
N SER A 399 -9.64 10.98 11.42
CA SER A 399 -10.20 9.82 12.12
C SER A 399 -10.94 8.86 11.18
N ARG A 400 -11.63 9.37 10.16
CA ARG A 400 -12.30 8.52 9.16
C ARG A 400 -11.30 7.74 8.32
N LEU A 401 -10.24 8.39 7.83
CA LEU A 401 -9.19 7.74 7.07
C LEU A 401 -8.45 6.69 7.91
N GLU A 402 -8.18 6.99 9.19
CA GLU A 402 -7.60 6.04 10.14
C GLU A 402 -8.50 4.81 10.33
N SER A 403 -9.79 5.02 10.60
CA SER A 403 -10.77 3.92 10.72
C SER A 403 -10.87 3.07 9.45
N LEU A 404 -10.85 3.69 8.26
CA LEU A 404 -10.87 2.95 6.99
C LEU A 404 -9.63 2.06 6.84
N LEU A 405 -8.44 2.61 7.12
CA LEU A 405 -7.19 1.87 7.04
C LEU A 405 -7.13 0.73 8.07
N ASP A 406 -7.63 0.96 9.28
CA ASP A 406 -7.74 -0.04 10.34
C ASP A 406 -8.67 -1.19 9.93
N ASP A 407 -9.82 -0.89 9.35
CA ASP A 407 -10.78 -1.90 8.91
C ASP A 407 -10.26 -2.71 7.71
N ILE A 408 -9.55 -2.06 6.78
CA ILE A 408 -8.84 -2.75 5.68
C ILE A 408 -7.74 -3.67 6.23
N GLN A 409 -6.96 -3.19 7.22
CA GLN A 409 -5.92 -4.00 7.85
C GLN A 409 -6.53 -5.24 8.55
N LYS A 410 -7.61 -5.07 9.32
CA LYS A 410 -8.36 -6.16 9.95
C LYS A 410 -8.89 -7.18 8.94
N CYS A 411 -9.33 -6.71 7.76
CA CYS A 411 -9.87 -7.58 6.72
C CYS A 411 -8.81 -8.51 6.11
N TYR A 412 -7.59 -7.99 5.85
CA TYR A 412 -6.58 -8.66 5.00
C TYR A 412 -5.28 -9.10 5.68
N PHE A 413 -4.97 -8.56 6.86
CA PHE A 413 -3.67 -8.73 7.51
C PHE A 413 -3.75 -9.23 8.95
N GLU A 414 -4.91 -9.12 9.61
CA GLU A 414 -5.10 -9.76 10.90
C GLU A 414 -5.36 -11.26 10.71
N ASP A 415 -4.40 -12.05 11.18
CA ASP A 415 -4.44 -13.49 11.15
C ASP A 415 -5.40 -14.00 12.22
N LYS A 416 -6.49 -14.67 11.80
CA LYS A 416 -7.45 -15.29 12.74
C LYS A 416 -7.03 -16.72 13.13
N ASP A 417 -6.06 -17.31 12.42
CA ASP A 417 -5.78 -18.74 12.44
C ASP A 417 -4.31 -19.12 12.72
N GLY A 418 -3.38 -18.16 12.77
CA GLY A 418 -2.00 -18.36 13.23
C GLY A 418 -1.09 -19.13 12.27
N ASP A 419 -1.50 -19.29 11.00
CA ASP A 419 -0.73 -19.94 9.93
C ASP A 419 -0.55 -18.96 8.74
N PRO A 420 0.66 -18.41 8.54
CA PRO A 420 0.95 -17.42 7.50
C PRO A 420 0.62 -17.90 6.07
N SER A 421 0.74 -19.20 5.81
CA SER A 421 0.50 -19.79 4.48
C SER A 421 -0.98 -19.82 4.09
N ARG A 422 -1.88 -19.84 5.09
CA ARG A 422 -3.33 -19.75 4.89
C ARG A 422 -3.79 -18.31 4.75
N CYS A 423 -3.06 -17.34 5.30
CA CYS A 423 -3.36 -15.91 5.14
C CYS A 423 -3.32 -15.48 3.66
N GLU A 424 -2.38 -15.98 2.87
CA GLU A 424 -2.26 -15.63 1.44
C GLU A 424 -3.44 -16.14 0.61
N LYS A 425 -3.85 -17.41 0.83
CA LYS A 425 -5.04 -17.96 0.17
C LYS A 425 -6.31 -17.23 0.58
N THR A 426 -6.48 -16.97 1.88
CA THR A 426 -7.67 -16.27 2.38
C THR A 426 -7.73 -14.80 1.97
N ARG A 427 -6.60 -14.15 1.70
CA ARG A 427 -6.55 -12.76 1.21
C ARG A 427 -7.10 -12.62 -0.20
N ASN A 428 -6.74 -13.51 -1.11
CA ASN A 428 -7.25 -13.53 -2.48
C ASN A 428 -8.76 -13.91 -2.54
N GLU A 429 -9.29 -14.51 -1.47
CA GLU A 429 -10.69 -14.90 -1.33
C GLU A 429 -11.57 -13.86 -0.59
N ARG A 430 -11.04 -12.66 -0.30
CA ARG A 430 -11.77 -11.60 0.41
C ARG A 430 -11.81 -10.29 -0.39
N ARG A 431 -12.92 -9.58 -0.25
CA ARG A 431 -13.14 -8.24 -0.77
C ARG A 431 -13.58 -7.29 0.32
N TYR A 432 -13.15 -6.05 0.19
CA TYR A 432 -13.55 -4.96 1.06
C TYR A 432 -14.20 -3.86 0.23
N VAL A 433 -15.43 -3.47 0.58
CA VAL A 433 -16.20 -2.46 -0.13
C VAL A 433 -16.38 -1.24 0.74
N PHE A 434 -15.95 -0.07 0.27
CA PHE A 434 -16.25 1.21 0.90
C PHE A 434 -16.91 2.19 -0.08
N GLN A 435 -17.56 3.21 0.45
CA GLN A 435 -18.32 4.18 -0.34
C GLN A 435 -17.66 5.56 -0.25
N SER A 436 -17.63 6.28 -1.37
CA SER A 436 -17.32 7.71 -1.43
C SER A 436 -18.34 8.43 -2.30
N ALA A 437 -18.20 9.75 -2.43
CA ALA A 437 -18.95 10.59 -3.37
C ALA A 437 -18.94 10.07 -4.82
N TYR A 438 -17.85 9.43 -5.23
CA TYR A 438 -17.67 8.97 -6.61
C TYR A 438 -18.31 7.61 -6.88
N GLY A 439 -18.79 6.91 -5.83
CA GLY A 439 -19.40 5.59 -5.93
C GLY A 439 -18.82 4.59 -4.93
N PHE A 440 -18.84 3.31 -5.32
CA PHE A 440 -18.40 2.18 -4.52
C PHE A 440 -17.01 1.72 -4.93
N HIS A 441 -16.13 1.53 -3.96
CA HIS A 441 -14.76 1.13 -4.16
C HIS A 441 -14.61 -0.33 -3.70
N VAL A 442 -14.35 -1.24 -4.64
CA VAL A 442 -14.17 -2.66 -4.37
C VAL A 442 -12.68 -2.95 -4.33
N LEU A 443 -12.13 -3.12 -3.14
CA LEU A 443 -10.77 -3.58 -2.91
C LEU A 443 -10.75 -5.11 -2.93
N GLY A 444 -9.80 -5.67 -3.67
CA GLY A 444 -9.51 -7.10 -3.73
C GLY A 444 -8.03 -7.36 -3.97
N TRP A 445 -7.64 -8.63 -3.93
CA TRP A 445 -6.29 -9.08 -4.23
C TRP A 445 -6.31 -10.03 -5.43
N GLN A 446 -5.36 -9.84 -6.34
CA GLN A 446 -5.16 -10.69 -7.51
C GLN A 446 -3.66 -10.94 -7.67
N GLN A 447 -3.23 -12.21 -7.64
CA GLN A 447 -1.81 -12.59 -7.72
C GLN A 447 -0.94 -11.83 -6.71
N ASP A 448 -1.44 -11.70 -5.48
CA ASP A 448 -0.80 -10.94 -4.40
C ASP A 448 -0.51 -9.46 -4.75
N ALA A 449 -1.34 -8.86 -5.60
CA ALA A 449 -1.36 -7.43 -5.83
C ALA A 449 -2.73 -6.85 -5.44
N PRO A 450 -2.77 -5.77 -4.64
CA PRO A 450 -4.03 -5.10 -4.31
C PRO A 450 -4.57 -4.38 -5.54
N ARG A 451 -5.87 -4.49 -5.79
CA ARG A 451 -6.60 -3.79 -6.85
C ARG A 451 -7.86 -3.17 -6.28
N ILE A 452 -8.12 -1.92 -6.67
CA ILE A 452 -9.32 -1.19 -6.29
C ILE A 452 -10.06 -0.79 -7.55
N GLU A 453 -11.29 -1.25 -7.69
CA GLU A 453 -12.20 -0.89 -8.79
C GLU A 453 -13.27 0.08 -8.30
N LEU A 454 -13.54 1.13 -9.09
CA LEU A 454 -14.56 2.13 -8.80
C LEU A 454 -15.83 1.78 -9.61
N ILE A 455 -16.94 1.62 -8.91
CA ILE A 455 -18.25 1.25 -9.45
C ILE A 455 -19.24 2.39 -9.16
N GLY A 456 -19.96 2.85 -10.19
CA GLY A 456 -20.78 4.06 -10.10
C GLY A 456 -22.15 3.85 -9.48
N SER A 457 -22.75 2.67 -9.68
CA SER A 457 -24.13 2.41 -9.24
C SER A 457 -24.29 1.19 -8.33
N GLU A 458 -25.36 1.17 -7.54
CA GLU A 458 -25.72 0.03 -6.69
C GLU A 458 -26.02 -1.23 -7.50
N VAL A 459 -26.64 -1.08 -8.68
CA VAL A 459 -26.96 -2.20 -9.58
C VAL A 459 -25.68 -2.82 -10.13
N GLU A 460 -24.76 -1.98 -10.65
CA GLU A 460 -23.45 -2.45 -11.12
C GLU A 460 -22.64 -3.10 -9.99
N LEU A 461 -22.75 -2.61 -8.76
CA LEU A 461 -22.10 -3.23 -7.60
C LEU A 461 -22.66 -4.64 -7.35
N LEU A 462 -23.97 -4.80 -7.37
CA LEU A 462 -24.61 -6.10 -7.18
C LEU A 462 -24.24 -7.08 -8.30
N GLU A 463 -24.21 -6.62 -9.55
CA GLU A 463 -23.75 -7.43 -10.69
C GLU A 463 -22.28 -7.83 -10.55
N HIS A 464 -21.42 -6.89 -10.15
CA HIS A 464 -19.99 -7.14 -9.94
C HIS A 464 -19.75 -8.15 -8.81
N LEU A 465 -20.44 -8.01 -7.68
CA LEU A 465 -20.35 -8.95 -6.56
C LEU A 465 -20.89 -10.35 -6.92
N SER A 466 -21.89 -10.40 -7.79
CA SER A 466 -22.51 -11.66 -8.27
C SER A 466 -21.74 -12.31 -9.43
N ASN A 467 -20.67 -11.68 -9.93
CA ASN A 467 -19.92 -12.21 -11.06
C ASN A 467 -19.29 -13.58 -10.70
N PRO A 468 -19.60 -14.66 -11.45
CA PRO A 468 -19.17 -16.01 -11.13
C PRO A 468 -17.65 -16.17 -11.05
N ASP A 469 -16.88 -15.47 -11.87
CA ASP A 469 -15.42 -15.65 -11.94
C ASP A 469 -14.67 -14.96 -10.81
N ILE A 470 -15.36 -14.00 -10.17
CA ILE A 470 -14.76 -13.12 -9.20
C ILE A 470 -15.39 -13.42 -7.82
N ALA A 471 -16.61 -13.96 -7.69
CA ALA A 471 -17.32 -14.21 -6.43
C ALA A 471 -16.45 -14.71 -5.24
N SER A 472 -16.44 -13.93 -4.15
CA SER A 472 -15.62 -14.19 -2.95
C SER A 472 -16.28 -13.58 -1.70
N ALA A 473 -15.75 -13.83 -0.51
CA ALA A 473 -16.27 -13.24 0.73
C ALA A 473 -16.20 -11.71 0.68
N VAL A 474 -17.27 -11.02 1.10
CA VAL A 474 -17.36 -9.55 1.06
C VAL A 474 -17.51 -8.98 2.46
N THR A 475 -16.63 -8.05 2.81
CA THR A 475 -16.72 -7.17 3.98
C THR A 475 -17.09 -5.77 3.51
N ILE A 476 -18.03 -5.12 4.19
CA ILE A 476 -18.48 -3.76 3.86
C ILE A 476 -18.04 -2.83 4.97
N ASP A 477 -17.49 -1.68 4.59
CA ASP A 477 -17.15 -0.59 5.50
C ASP A 477 -18.36 -0.15 6.34
N SER A 478 -18.09 0.27 7.57
CA SER A 478 -19.14 0.60 8.54
C SER A 478 -20.03 1.78 8.11
N TYR A 479 -19.53 2.68 7.25
CA TYR A 479 -20.25 3.84 6.71
C TYR A 479 -20.85 3.60 5.32
N ALA A 480 -20.45 2.54 4.62
CA ALA A 480 -20.99 2.20 3.33
C ALA A 480 -22.38 1.55 3.42
N LEU A 481 -23.25 1.86 2.46
CA LEU A 481 -24.51 1.13 2.22
C LEU A 481 -25.43 1.06 3.47
N GLN A 482 -25.42 2.06 4.35
CA GLN A 482 -26.15 2.03 5.64
C GLN A 482 -27.66 1.79 5.52
N ASN A 483 -28.25 2.23 4.41
CA ASN A 483 -29.67 2.09 4.10
C ASN A 483 -29.94 0.99 3.06
N HIS A 484 -28.97 0.11 2.79
CA HIS A 484 -29.09 -0.96 1.81
C HIS A 484 -29.06 -2.34 2.51
N PRO A 485 -29.84 -3.33 2.02
CA PRO A 485 -29.87 -4.69 2.58
C PRO A 485 -28.49 -5.34 2.81
N LEU A 486 -27.55 -5.11 1.89
CA LEU A 486 -26.19 -5.66 1.94
C LEU A 486 -25.44 -5.36 3.24
N SER A 487 -25.61 -4.17 3.83
CA SER A 487 -24.91 -3.81 5.07
C SER A 487 -25.34 -4.71 6.23
N THR A 488 -26.64 -4.98 6.35
CA THR A 488 -27.18 -5.90 7.36
C THR A 488 -26.76 -7.33 7.09
N ILE A 489 -26.76 -7.77 5.83
CA ILE A 489 -26.34 -9.11 5.42
C ILE A 489 -24.88 -9.34 5.84
N CYS A 490 -23.95 -8.47 5.43
CA CYS A 490 -22.53 -8.64 5.72
C CYS A 490 -22.24 -8.60 7.23
N ARG A 491 -22.88 -7.69 7.98
CA ARG A 491 -22.76 -7.64 9.45
C ARG A 491 -23.25 -8.92 10.13
N LYS A 492 -24.33 -9.54 9.64
CA LYS A 492 -24.82 -10.83 10.14
C LYS A 492 -23.86 -11.97 9.82
N LEU A 493 -23.27 -11.98 8.63
CA LEU A 493 -22.26 -12.97 8.24
C LEU A 493 -21.01 -12.86 9.12
N GLU A 494 -20.56 -11.64 9.43
CA GLU A 494 -19.41 -11.38 10.31
C GLU A 494 -19.69 -11.74 11.77
N ALA A 495 -20.87 -11.40 12.30
CA ALA A 495 -21.25 -11.73 13.67
C ALA A 495 -21.28 -13.25 13.90
N GLY A 496 -21.83 -14.00 12.94
CA GLY A 496 -21.85 -15.46 13.00
C GLY A 496 -20.46 -16.10 13.03
N GLN A 497 -19.42 -15.44 12.50
CA GLN A 497 -18.04 -15.92 12.63
C GLN A 497 -17.47 -15.71 14.04
N ARG A 498 -17.80 -14.59 14.71
CA ARG A 498 -17.24 -14.25 16.03
C ARG A 498 -17.74 -15.17 17.14
N GLU A 499 -19.00 -15.59 17.07
CA GLU A 499 -19.62 -16.47 18.08
C GLU A 499 -18.96 -17.87 18.12
N HIS A 500 -18.49 -18.37 16.97
CA HIS A 500 -17.83 -19.68 16.88
C HIS A 500 -16.32 -19.62 17.19
N GLY A 501 -15.75 -18.42 17.34
CA GLY A 501 -14.34 -18.25 17.67
C GLY A 501 -13.98 -18.53 19.13
N ASN A 502 -14.98 -18.53 20.03
CA ASN A 502 -14.79 -18.69 21.48
C ASN A 502 -15.09 -20.12 22.00
N THR A 503 -15.53 -21.04 21.16
CA THR A 503 -15.79 -22.43 21.55
C THR A 503 -14.55 -23.30 21.31
N GLN A 504 -14.06 -24.00 22.34
CA GLN A 504 -12.90 -24.91 22.33
C GLN A 504 -13.15 -26.22 21.53
N THR A 505 -13.89 -26.17 20.43
CA THR A 505 -14.04 -27.28 19.48
C THR A 505 -13.07 -27.09 18.31
N PRO A 506 -12.44 -28.16 17.79
CA PRO A 506 -11.44 -28.04 16.73
C PRO A 506 -12.05 -27.40 15.47
N ARG A 507 -11.50 -26.24 15.08
CA ARG A 507 -11.87 -25.34 13.95
C ARG A 507 -11.65 -25.94 12.53
N SER A 508 -11.71 -27.25 12.35
CA SER A 508 -11.43 -27.90 11.06
C SER A 508 -12.59 -27.85 10.06
N THR A 509 -13.76 -27.38 10.44
CA THR A 509 -14.93 -27.34 9.57
C THR A 509 -15.59 -25.98 9.68
N ALA A 510 -15.41 -25.13 8.67
CA ALA A 510 -16.28 -23.98 8.48
C ALA A 510 -17.73 -24.49 8.54
N PRO A 511 -18.65 -23.82 9.26
CA PRO A 511 -20.02 -24.29 9.36
C PRO A 511 -20.59 -24.39 7.94
N ASN A 512 -21.02 -25.59 7.53
CA ASN A 512 -21.65 -25.85 6.24
C ASN A 512 -23.04 -25.21 6.21
N ARG A 513 -23.08 -23.88 6.14
CA ARG A 513 -24.31 -23.08 6.21
C ARG A 513 -24.48 -22.30 4.92
N VAL A 514 -25.69 -22.35 4.38
CA VAL A 514 -26.13 -21.50 3.29
C VAL A 514 -27.20 -20.57 3.84
N ARG A 515 -27.09 -19.27 3.57
CA ARG A 515 -28.10 -18.31 4.00
C ARG A 515 -28.70 -17.63 2.80
N VAL A 516 -30.02 -17.46 2.85
CA VAL A 516 -30.78 -16.76 1.82
C VAL A 516 -31.53 -15.63 2.49
N PHE A 517 -31.23 -14.40 2.08
CA PHE A 517 -31.90 -13.20 2.54
C PHE A 517 -32.82 -12.69 1.44
N TYR A 518 -34.01 -12.20 1.78
CA TYR A 518 -34.88 -11.59 0.78
C TYR A 518 -35.60 -10.35 1.32
N VAL A 519 -35.78 -9.36 0.45
CA VAL A 519 -36.63 -8.18 0.68
C VAL A 519 -37.74 -8.20 -0.36
N VAL A 520 -38.99 -8.00 0.06
CA VAL A 520 -40.13 -7.89 -0.86
C VAL A 520 -40.37 -6.42 -1.21
N LYS A 521 -40.29 -6.06 -2.49
CA LYS A 521 -40.59 -4.73 -3.04
C LYS A 521 -41.33 -4.85 -4.38
N ASP A 522 -42.42 -4.11 -4.54
CA ASP A 522 -43.14 -3.96 -5.82
C ASP A 522 -43.51 -5.27 -6.53
N GLY A 523 -43.88 -6.32 -5.78
CA GLY A 523 -44.21 -7.64 -6.34
C GLY A 523 -43.00 -8.49 -6.74
N PHE A 524 -41.79 -8.06 -6.40
CA PHE A 524 -40.55 -8.81 -6.54
C PHE A 524 -39.89 -9.04 -5.18
N ALA A 525 -39.12 -10.12 -5.08
CA ALA A 525 -38.22 -10.45 -3.99
C ALA A 525 -36.77 -10.22 -4.45
N GLU A 526 -36.16 -9.16 -3.94
CA GLU A 526 -34.71 -8.96 -4.01
C GLU A 526 -34.04 -10.01 -3.13
N THR A 527 -33.46 -11.03 -3.75
CA THR A 527 -32.93 -12.22 -3.07
C THR A 527 -31.41 -12.22 -3.11
N TYR A 528 -30.80 -12.42 -1.95
CA TYR A 528 -29.35 -12.48 -1.74
C TYR A 528 -29.01 -13.87 -1.21
N LEU A 529 -28.28 -14.65 -1.98
CA LEU A 529 -27.80 -15.97 -1.59
C LEU A 529 -26.34 -15.87 -1.17
N THR A 530 -25.99 -16.44 -0.01
CA THR A 530 -24.61 -16.56 0.44
C THR A 530 -24.22 -18.03 0.57
N ASP A 531 -23.11 -18.42 -0.06
CA ASP A 531 -22.58 -19.78 0.02
C ASP A 531 -21.73 -20.03 1.28
N GLN A 532 -21.14 -21.24 1.38
CA GLN A 532 -20.28 -21.62 2.52
C GLN A 532 -19.01 -20.77 2.63
N ARG A 533 -18.57 -20.13 1.53
CA ARG A 533 -17.43 -19.21 1.49
C ARG A 533 -17.85 -17.76 1.73
N GLN A 534 -19.13 -17.52 2.05
CA GLN A 534 -19.73 -16.19 2.20
C GLN A 534 -19.66 -15.32 0.95
N ALA A 535 -19.51 -15.93 -0.23
CA ALA A 535 -19.69 -15.21 -1.49
C ALA A 535 -21.18 -14.87 -1.65
N ILE A 536 -21.46 -13.65 -2.13
CA ILE A 536 -22.82 -13.12 -2.25
C ILE A 536 -23.26 -13.15 -3.71
N CYS A 537 -24.47 -13.63 -3.97
CA CYS A 537 -25.12 -13.51 -5.27
C CYS A 537 -26.47 -12.83 -5.12
N TYR A 538 -26.75 -11.86 -5.99
CA TYR A 538 -28.01 -11.12 -6.04
C TYR A 538 -28.88 -11.62 -7.21
N ALA A 539 -30.19 -11.69 -6.98
CA ALA A 539 -31.19 -11.90 -8.02
C ALA A 539 -32.52 -11.25 -7.66
N LYS A 540 -33.24 -10.74 -8.67
CA LYS A 540 -34.58 -10.18 -8.52
C LYS A 540 -35.61 -11.20 -8.98
N ILE A 541 -36.30 -11.85 -8.04
CA ILE A 541 -37.22 -12.96 -8.33
C ILE A 541 -38.67 -12.48 -8.11
N PRO A 542 -39.60 -12.66 -9.05
CA PRO A 542 -41.01 -12.29 -8.83
C PRO A 542 -41.62 -13.01 -7.63
N TYR A 543 -42.39 -12.26 -6.83
CA TYR A 543 -42.85 -12.67 -5.51
C TYR A 543 -44.36 -12.87 -5.48
N GLU A 544 -44.79 -14.12 -5.38
CA GLU A 544 -46.20 -14.49 -5.21
C GLU A 544 -46.53 -14.76 -3.73
N SER A 545 -45.69 -15.54 -3.05
CA SER A 545 -45.80 -15.86 -1.64
C SER A 545 -44.46 -16.32 -1.07
N THR A 546 -44.29 -16.22 0.24
CA THR A 546 -43.11 -16.75 0.95
C THR A 546 -42.84 -18.21 0.60
N ARG A 547 -43.90 -19.02 0.50
CA ARG A 547 -43.80 -20.45 0.16
C ARG A 547 -43.34 -20.67 -1.28
N ALA A 548 -43.84 -19.89 -2.24
CA ALA A 548 -43.45 -19.98 -3.65
C ALA A 548 -42.01 -19.54 -3.89
N LEU A 549 -41.44 -18.68 -3.04
CA LEU A 549 -40.03 -18.27 -3.10
C LEU A 549 -39.11 -19.30 -2.43
N ILE A 550 -39.40 -19.69 -1.18
CA ILE A 550 -38.48 -20.49 -0.35
C ILE A 550 -38.35 -21.92 -0.87
N LEU A 551 -39.46 -22.54 -1.30
CA LEU A 551 -39.45 -23.97 -1.62
C LEU A 551 -38.59 -24.33 -2.84
N PRO A 552 -38.70 -23.64 -3.99
CA PRO A 552 -37.82 -23.91 -5.14
C PRO A 552 -36.34 -23.61 -4.82
N LEU A 553 -36.06 -22.53 -4.07
CA LEU A 553 -34.70 -22.16 -3.67
C LEU A 553 -34.07 -23.21 -2.76
N ARG A 554 -34.83 -23.72 -1.78
CA ARG A 554 -34.37 -24.78 -0.88
C ARG A 554 -34.04 -26.06 -1.65
N GLN A 555 -34.94 -26.51 -2.52
CA GLN A 555 -34.73 -27.71 -3.35
C GLN A 555 -33.49 -27.56 -4.24
N PHE A 556 -33.30 -26.38 -4.83
CA PHE A 556 -32.14 -26.07 -5.64
C PHE A 556 -30.84 -26.15 -4.84
N VAL A 557 -30.78 -25.49 -3.67
CA VAL A 557 -29.60 -25.51 -2.80
C VAL A 557 -29.28 -26.93 -2.31
N GLU A 558 -30.29 -27.70 -1.90
CA GLU A 558 -30.13 -29.10 -1.48
C GLU A 558 -29.57 -29.96 -2.61
N ARG A 559 -30.13 -29.86 -3.83
CA ARG A 559 -29.66 -30.63 -5.00
C ARG A 559 -28.25 -30.24 -5.45
N SER A 560 -27.96 -28.96 -5.56
CA SER A 560 -26.61 -28.47 -5.92
C SER A 560 -25.58 -28.89 -4.86
N SER A 561 -25.95 -28.88 -3.59
CA SER A 561 -25.05 -29.31 -2.50
C SER A 561 -24.82 -30.82 -2.49
N LEU A 562 -25.88 -31.63 -2.70
CA LEU A 562 -25.76 -33.08 -2.80
C LEU A 562 -24.87 -33.48 -3.99
N ARG A 563 -25.07 -32.85 -5.16
CA ARG A 563 -24.26 -33.09 -6.36
C ARG A 563 -22.79 -32.80 -6.10
N ARG A 564 -22.48 -31.65 -5.48
CA ARG A 564 -21.10 -31.27 -5.16
C ARG A 564 -20.45 -32.22 -4.17
N ALA A 565 -21.23 -32.79 -3.24
CA ALA A 565 -20.73 -33.81 -2.32
C ALA A 565 -20.43 -35.14 -3.03
N THR A 566 -21.23 -35.54 -4.02
CA THR A 566 -20.98 -36.76 -4.81
C THR A 566 -19.83 -36.60 -5.80
N SER A 567 -19.70 -35.45 -6.47
CA SER A 567 -18.63 -35.20 -7.44
C SER A 567 -17.25 -34.95 -6.79
N GLY A 568 -17.20 -34.63 -5.50
CA GLY A 568 -15.94 -34.41 -4.77
C GLY A 568 -15.22 -35.69 -4.31
N GLY A 569 -15.90 -36.84 -4.35
CA GLY A 569 -15.37 -38.12 -3.86
C GLY A 569 -14.42 -38.85 -4.83
N GLU A 570 -14.38 -38.47 -6.11
CA GLU A 570 -13.65 -39.23 -7.15
C GLU A 570 -12.19 -38.78 -7.36
N GLN A 571 -11.68 -37.78 -6.62
CA GLN A 571 -10.33 -37.23 -6.83
C GLN A 571 -9.30 -37.50 -5.70
N GLN A 572 -9.58 -38.38 -4.73
CA GLN A 572 -8.61 -38.74 -3.67
C GLN A 572 -8.04 -40.17 -3.74
N ASP A 573 -8.48 -41.03 -4.65
CA ASP A 573 -8.06 -42.45 -4.71
C ASP A 573 -7.18 -42.81 -5.92
N GLU A 574 -6.23 -41.95 -6.32
CA GLU A 574 -5.16 -42.34 -7.28
C GLU A 574 -3.80 -42.65 -6.63
N PHE A 575 -3.66 -42.56 -5.30
CA PHE A 575 -2.43 -42.96 -4.59
C PHE A 575 -2.50 -44.32 -3.86
N ALA A 576 -3.63 -45.02 -3.92
CA ALA A 576 -3.79 -46.37 -3.37
C ALA A 576 -3.61 -47.47 -4.44
N SER A 577 -2.48 -47.45 -5.15
CA SER A 577 -2.05 -48.58 -6.00
C SER A 577 -0.56 -48.87 -5.82
N PHE A 578 -0.15 -49.08 -4.58
CA PHE A 578 1.01 -49.92 -4.26
C PHE A 578 0.63 -50.81 -3.09
N GLY A 579 0.51 -52.10 -3.39
CA GLY A 579 -0.15 -53.07 -2.53
C GLY A 579 0.53 -53.30 -1.18
N ILE A 580 -0.29 -53.70 -0.22
CA ILE A 580 -0.03 -54.74 0.78
C ILE A 580 -1.41 -55.32 1.14
N ASP A 581 -1.50 -56.65 1.14
CA ASP A 581 -2.64 -57.44 1.61
C ASP A 581 -3.16 -56.96 2.97
N SER A 582 -4.41 -56.53 3.01
CA SER A 582 -5.20 -56.53 4.25
C SER A 582 -6.63 -56.97 3.92
N GLY A 583 -7.10 -57.96 4.68
CA GLY A 583 -8.31 -58.75 4.41
C GLY A 583 -9.62 -57.95 4.44
N PRO A 584 -10.77 -58.64 4.28
CA PRO A 584 -12.05 -57.99 4.01
C PRO A 584 -12.52 -57.21 5.24
N LEU A 585 -12.26 -55.89 5.24
CA LEU A 585 -12.90 -54.96 6.15
C LEU A 585 -14.32 -54.71 5.62
N SER A 586 -15.30 -55.01 6.47
CA SER A 586 -16.70 -54.63 6.32
C SER A 586 -16.86 -53.20 5.80
N PRO A 587 -17.90 -52.89 4.99
CA PRO A 587 -18.13 -51.52 4.54
C PRO A 587 -18.42 -50.65 5.75
N ALA A 588 -17.39 -49.95 6.23
CA ALA A 588 -17.56 -48.86 7.17
C ALA A 588 -18.45 -47.85 6.46
N PHE A 589 -19.61 -47.55 7.07
CA PHE A 589 -20.53 -46.50 6.65
C PHE A 589 -19.74 -45.27 6.22
N ALA A 590 -19.64 -45.01 4.92
CA ALA A 590 -19.25 -43.70 4.44
C ALA A 590 -20.26 -42.71 5.06
N PRO A 591 -19.80 -41.64 5.75
CA PRO A 591 -20.73 -40.67 6.30
C PRO A 591 -21.56 -40.13 5.13
N SER A 592 -22.89 -40.26 5.25
CA SER A 592 -23.83 -39.66 4.32
C SER A 592 -23.47 -38.18 4.13
N PRO A 593 -23.46 -37.65 2.90
CA PRO A 593 -23.09 -36.27 2.66
C PRO A 593 -23.96 -35.34 3.50
N GLU A 594 -23.35 -34.64 4.46
CA GLU A 594 -24.07 -33.71 5.33
C GLU A 594 -24.58 -32.54 4.48
N LEU A 595 -25.90 -32.48 4.29
CA LEU A 595 -26.55 -31.34 3.65
C LEU A 595 -26.23 -30.06 4.44
N PRO A 596 -26.01 -28.92 3.76
CA PRO A 596 -25.83 -27.67 4.45
C PRO A 596 -27.07 -27.32 5.27
N ASP A 597 -26.86 -26.66 6.40
CA ASP A 597 -27.95 -26.02 7.13
C ASP A 597 -28.36 -24.75 6.36
N ILE A 598 -29.62 -24.70 5.93
CA ILE A 598 -30.15 -23.65 5.06
C ILE A 598 -31.05 -22.74 5.88
N GLU A 599 -30.58 -21.51 6.13
CA GLU A 599 -31.30 -20.49 6.88
C GLU A 599 -31.92 -19.46 5.93
N PHE A 600 -33.22 -19.18 6.08
CA PHE A 600 -33.91 -18.15 5.33
C PHE A 600 -34.19 -16.94 6.23
N PHE A 601 -33.86 -15.74 5.74
CA PHE A 601 -34.07 -14.50 6.46
C PHE A 601 -34.92 -13.53 5.65
N ALA A 602 -36.00 -13.03 6.26
CA ALA A 602 -36.76 -11.91 5.72
C ALA A 602 -36.09 -10.61 6.20
N LEU A 603 -35.82 -9.71 5.27
CA LEU A 603 -35.26 -8.40 5.54
C LEU A 603 -36.38 -7.37 5.54
N GLN A 604 -36.56 -6.69 6.68
CA GLN A 604 -37.56 -5.64 6.84
C GLN A 604 -36.87 -4.31 7.10
N GLN A 605 -37.33 -3.26 6.43
CA GLN A 605 -36.81 -1.92 6.59
C GLN A 605 -37.53 -1.21 7.75
N ASN A 606 -36.76 -0.80 8.75
CA ASN A 606 -37.20 -0.08 9.94
C ASN A 606 -36.37 1.21 10.07
N ALA A 607 -37.03 2.38 9.94
CA ALA A 607 -36.40 3.69 10.09
C ALA A 607 -35.10 3.89 9.26
N GLY A 608 -35.08 3.36 8.03
CA GLY A 608 -33.93 3.46 7.11
C GLY A 608 -32.97 2.26 7.18
N HIS A 609 -32.95 1.49 8.27
CA HIS A 609 -32.09 0.32 8.42
C HIS A 609 -32.82 -1.00 8.17
N TYR A 610 -32.10 -2.02 7.74
CA TYR A 610 -32.68 -3.36 7.55
C TYR A 610 -32.42 -4.24 8.77
N THR A 611 -33.45 -4.98 9.20
CA THR A 611 -33.35 -6.03 10.20
C THR A 611 -33.61 -7.39 9.57
N ALA A 612 -32.79 -8.39 9.89
CA ALA A 612 -32.96 -9.76 9.43
C ALA A 612 -33.72 -10.60 10.46
N THR A 613 -34.88 -11.12 10.07
CA THR A 613 -35.69 -12.05 10.87
C THR A 613 -35.65 -13.44 10.26
N LEU A 614 -35.34 -14.45 11.08
CA LEU A 614 -35.31 -15.84 10.64
C LEU A 614 -36.74 -16.28 10.30
N VAL A 615 -36.91 -16.86 9.12
CA VAL A 615 -38.19 -17.42 8.67
C VAL A 615 -38.22 -18.89 9.05
N PRO A 616 -39.19 -19.35 9.87
CA PRO A 616 -39.34 -20.76 10.18
C PRO A 616 -39.68 -21.54 8.90
N THR A 617 -38.76 -22.37 8.44
CA THR A 617 -39.06 -23.39 7.44
C THR A 617 -39.72 -24.56 8.15
N GLU A 618 -41.05 -24.53 8.30
CA GLU A 618 -41.78 -25.70 8.76
C GLU A 618 -41.60 -26.87 7.78
N ALA A 619 -41.45 -28.06 8.35
CA ALA A 619 -41.00 -29.29 7.73
C ALA A 619 -41.80 -29.72 6.48
N ASN A 620 -41.09 -30.33 5.52
CA ASN A 620 -41.61 -31.18 4.44
C ASN A 620 -42.84 -30.66 3.69
N ILE A 621 -42.68 -29.53 3.02
CA ILE A 621 -43.67 -29.02 2.09
C ILE A 621 -43.39 -29.60 0.70
N SER A 622 -43.99 -30.74 0.36
CA SER A 622 -43.95 -31.29 -1.00
C SER A 622 -44.88 -30.48 -1.91
N ALA A 623 -44.33 -29.54 -2.68
CA ALA A 623 -44.99 -29.05 -3.89
C ALA A 623 -44.45 -29.85 -5.07
N LYS A 624 -45.35 -30.42 -5.87
CA LYS A 624 -45.01 -31.14 -7.10
C LYS A 624 -44.79 -30.13 -8.23
N TYR A 625 -43.62 -29.50 -8.26
CA TYR A 625 -43.17 -28.75 -9.42
C TYR A 625 -42.52 -29.70 -10.44
N MET A 626 -42.60 -29.35 -11.72
CA MET A 626 -41.92 -30.09 -12.77
C MET A 626 -40.39 -30.01 -12.58
N PRO A 627 -39.67 -31.14 -12.52
CA PRO A 627 -38.22 -31.12 -12.42
C PRO A 627 -37.58 -30.69 -13.74
N ILE A 628 -36.95 -29.52 -13.72
CA ILE A 628 -36.09 -29.03 -14.80
C ILE A 628 -34.64 -29.11 -14.31
N LYS A 629 -33.78 -29.81 -15.06
CA LYS A 629 -32.33 -29.83 -14.85
C LYS A 629 -31.64 -29.20 -16.06
N ALA A 630 -30.72 -28.27 -15.84
CA ALA A 630 -29.92 -27.67 -16.91
C ALA A 630 -28.46 -28.13 -16.79
N VAL A 631 -27.87 -28.58 -17.89
CA VAL A 631 -26.46 -28.97 -17.98
C VAL A 631 -25.77 -28.06 -18.98
N GLY A 632 -24.77 -27.32 -18.54
CA GLY A 632 -23.97 -26.40 -19.36
C GLY A 632 -22.59 -26.98 -19.64
N SER A 633 -22.11 -26.82 -20.87
CA SER A 633 -20.72 -27.07 -21.23
C SER A 633 -20.06 -25.76 -21.69
N GLN A 634 -19.00 -25.34 -21.02
CA GLN A 634 -18.34 -24.06 -21.33
C GLN A 634 -17.31 -24.25 -22.44
N GLY A 635 -17.51 -23.57 -23.57
CA GLY A 635 -16.57 -23.56 -24.70
C GLY A 635 -15.36 -22.65 -24.50
N THR A 636 -14.39 -22.71 -25.41
CA THR A 636 -13.12 -21.94 -25.36
C THR A 636 -13.31 -20.43 -25.42
N ALA A 637 -14.42 -19.96 -26.00
CA ALA A 637 -14.78 -18.55 -26.07
C ALA A 637 -15.57 -18.05 -24.83
N GLY A 638 -15.78 -18.89 -23.83
CA GLY A 638 -16.52 -18.56 -22.60
C GLY A 638 -18.04 -18.72 -22.70
N ASN A 639 -18.59 -18.92 -23.90
CA ASN A 639 -20.00 -19.26 -24.11
C ASN A 639 -20.34 -20.63 -23.51
N ILE A 640 -21.54 -20.75 -22.96
CA ILE A 640 -22.03 -22.00 -22.35
C ILE A 640 -23.13 -22.56 -23.25
N ASP A 641 -22.90 -23.76 -23.76
CA ASP A 641 -23.91 -24.53 -24.49
C ASP A 641 -24.77 -25.29 -23.49
N TRP A 642 -26.07 -25.02 -23.50
CA TRP A 642 -27.03 -25.54 -22.53
C TRP A 642 -27.82 -26.72 -23.08
N VAL A 643 -27.91 -27.78 -22.30
CA VAL A 643 -28.82 -28.90 -22.48
C VAL A 643 -29.84 -28.88 -21.34
N ILE A 644 -31.12 -28.73 -21.66
CA ILE A 644 -32.21 -28.67 -20.67
C ILE A 644 -32.95 -30.00 -20.67
N HIS A 645 -32.95 -30.67 -19.52
CA HIS A 645 -33.75 -31.85 -19.26
C HIS A 645 -35.05 -31.42 -18.58
N CYS A 646 -36.17 -31.72 -19.23
CA CYS A 646 -37.50 -31.46 -18.72
C CYS A 646 -38.29 -32.78 -18.70
N ASN A 647 -38.43 -33.39 -17.51
CA ASN A 647 -38.89 -34.79 -17.37
C ASN A 647 -38.05 -35.76 -18.22
N ASP A 648 -38.69 -36.44 -19.19
CA ASP A 648 -38.09 -37.43 -20.09
C ASP A 648 -37.65 -36.83 -21.45
N GLU A 649 -37.89 -35.53 -21.67
CA GLU A 649 -37.48 -34.83 -22.90
C GLU A 649 -36.16 -34.07 -22.70
N LEU A 650 -35.29 -34.14 -23.71
CA LEU A 650 -33.97 -33.49 -23.74
C LEU A 650 -33.95 -32.45 -24.85
N PHE A 651 -33.60 -31.22 -24.49
CA PHE A 651 -33.50 -30.08 -25.39
C PHE A 651 -32.05 -29.60 -25.45
N ASP A 652 -31.40 -29.79 -26.59
CA ASP A 652 -30.00 -29.41 -26.79
C ASP A 652 -29.91 -28.05 -27.50
N GLY A 653 -29.29 -27.07 -26.83
CA GLY A 653 -29.08 -25.73 -27.36
C GLY A 653 -28.16 -25.69 -28.58
N ALA A 654 -27.25 -26.65 -28.75
CA ALA A 654 -26.41 -26.73 -29.95
C ALA A 654 -27.22 -27.10 -31.21
N ILE A 655 -28.36 -27.76 -31.03
CA ILE A 655 -29.26 -28.20 -32.10
C ILE A 655 -30.37 -27.16 -32.34
N LEU A 656 -30.97 -26.66 -31.26
CA LEU A 656 -32.16 -25.80 -31.30
C LEU A 656 -31.81 -24.31 -31.44
N GLY A 657 -30.60 -23.90 -31.06
CA GLY A 657 -30.16 -22.50 -31.10
C GLY A 657 -31.13 -21.58 -30.34
N ASP A 658 -31.59 -20.53 -31.01
CA ASP A 658 -32.47 -19.51 -30.42
C ASP A 658 -33.87 -20.04 -30.04
N SER A 659 -34.32 -21.19 -30.58
CA SER A 659 -35.64 -21.76 -30.25
C SER A 659 -35.66 -22.57 -28.95
N LEU A 660 -34.50 -22.82 -28.33
CA LEU A 660 -34.36 -23.67 -27.15
C LEU A 660 -35.39 -23.34 -26.05
N PHE A 661 -35.47 -22.07 -25.65
CA PHE A 661 -36.36 -21.65 -24.56
C PHE A 661 -37.84 -21.72 -24.94
N THR A 662 -38.17 -21.46 -26.21
CA THR A 662 -39.55 -21.53 -26.73
C THR A 662 -40.04 -22.97 -26.77
N ASP A 663 -39.23 -23.91 -27.23
CA ASP A 663 -39.59 -25.32 -27.33
C ASP A 663 -39.72 -25.97 -25.94
N VAL A 664 -38.82 -25.63 -25.01
CA VAL A 664 -38.93 -26.06 -23.60
C VAL A 664 -40.20 -25.49 -22.97
N ALA A 665 -40.49 -24.20 -23.17
CA ALA A 665 -41.70 -23.57 -22.63
C ALA A 665 -42.98 -24.20 -23.21
N ALA A 666 -43.00 -24.54 -24.50
CA ALA A 666 -44.12 -25.23 -25.14
C ALA A 666 -44.32 -26.64 -24.59
N SER A 667 -43.24 -27.39 -24.31
CA SER A 667 -43.32 -28.69 -23.65
C SER A 667 -43.92 -28.56 -22.24
N ILE A 668 -43.43 -27.61 -21.43
CA ILE A 668 -43.97 -27.35 -20.09
C ILE A 668 -45.47 -27.03 -20.13
N LYS A 669 -45.93 -26.25 -21.13
CA LYS A 669 -47.35 -25.87 -21.31
C LYS A 669 -48.23 -27.10 -21.61
N LYS A 670 -47.75 -28.08 -22.38
CA LYS A 670 -48.49 -29.33 -22.68
C LYS A 670 -48.74 -30.18 -21.43
N PHE A 671 -47.81 -30.17 -20.47
CA PHE A 671 -47.90 -30.99 -19.27
C PHE A 671 -48.64 -30.31 -18.11
N ARG A 672 -48.80 -28.99 -18.12
CA ARG A 672 -49.61 -28.27 -17.12
C ARG A 672 -51.08 -28.61 -17.33
N ARG A 673 -51.69 -29.30 -16.36
CA ARG A 673 -53.14 -29.56 -16.36
C ARG A 673 -53.90 -28.25 -16.09
N ALA A 674 -55.10 -28.10 -16.68
CA ALA A 674 -55.93 -26.89 -16.60
C ALA A 674 -56.35 -26.49 -15.17
N ASP A 675 -56.22 -27.41 -14.22
CA ASP A 675 -56.62 -27.36 -12.82
C ASP A 675 -55.48 -27.02 -11.84
N GLN A 676 -54.24 -26.81 -12.33
CA GLN A 676 -53.13 -26.31 -11.50
C GLN A 676 -53.00 -24.78 -11.64
N PRO A 677 -52.77 -24.04 -10.53
CA PRO A 677 -52.48 -22.61 -10.61
C PRO A 677 -51.23 -22.36 -11.45
N ALA A 678 -51.21 -21.28 -12.22
CA ALA A 678 -50.07 -20.90 -13.04
C ALA A 678 -48.86 -20.56 -12.16
N TYR A 679 -47.97 -21.52 -11.94
CA TYR A 679 -46.70 -21.31 -11.23
C TYR A 679 -45.58 -20.97 -12.23
N ARG A 680 -44.56 -20.24 -11.80
CA ARG A 680 -43.37 -19.98 -12.64
C ARG A 680 -42.59 -21.26 -12.92
N CYS A 681 -41.87 -21.30 -14.02
CA CYS A 681 -40.95 -22.40 -14.27
C CYS A 681 -39.69 -22.21 -13.41
N TYR A 682 -39.32 -23.25 -12.66
CA TYR A 682 -38.17 -23.27 -11.77
C TYR A 682 -37.17 -24.33 -12.20
N ILE A 683 -35.89 -23.98 -12.23
CA ILE A 683 -34.78 -24.89 -12.47
C ILE A 683 -34.34 -25.45 -11.12
N ASN A 684 -34.51 -26.77 -10.95
CA ASN A 684 -34.25 -27.44 -9.69
C ASN A 684 -32.80 -27.89 -9.55
N ASP A 685 -32.08 -28.05 -10.65
CA ASP A 685 -30.67 -28.44 -10.65
C ASP A 685 -29.95 -27.83 -11.86
N ILE A 686 -28.73 -27.38 -11.65
CA ILE A 686 -27.89 -26.80 -12.70
C ILE A 686 -26.46 -27.29 -12.54
N GLU A 687 -25.85 -27.71 -13.64
CA GLU A 687 -24.52 -28.31 -13.63
C GLU A 687 -23.71 -27.73 -14.79
N VAL A 688 -22.61 -27.03 -14.50
CA VAL A 688 -21.77 -26.42 -15.54
C VAL A 688 -20.39 -27.05 -15.51
N HIS A 689 -20.01 -27.68 -16.63
CA HIS A 689 -18.70 -28.29 -16.81
C HIS A 689 -17.73 -27.25 -17.41
N ARG A 690 -16.64 -26.94 -16.69
CA ARG A 690 -15.56 -26.07 -17.15
C ARG A 690 -14.42 -26.89 -17.74
N GLN A 691 -13.85 -26.45 -18.87
CA GLN A 691 -12.70 -27.11 -19.50
C GLN A 691 -11.40 -27.02 -18.67
N CYS A 692 -11.20 -25.92 -17.94
CA CYS A 692 -10.11 -25.78 -16.97
C CYS A 692 -10.62 -26.14 -15.58
N GLY A 693 -10.34 -27.39 -15.17
CA GLY A 693 -10.82 -28.08 -13.96
C GLY A 693 -11.26 -27.24 -12.77
N GLY A 694 -12.52 -27.45 -12.37
CA GLY A 694 -13.10 -26.99 -11.10
C GLY A 694 -14.63 -27.10 -11.13
N ASN A 695 -15.21 -27.68 -10.08
CA ASN A 695 -16.67 -27.66 -9.89
C ASN A 695 -17.14 -26.22 -9.63
N THR A 696 -18.31 -25.85 -10.15
CA THR A 696 -18.91 -24.53 -9.89
C THR A 696 -19.27 -24.33 -8.43
N THR A 697 -19.18 -23.09 -7.93
CA THR A 697 -19.66 -22.74 -6.59
C THR A 697 -21.18 -22.57 -6.59
N LEU A 698 -21.82 -22.61 -5.41
CA LEU A 698 -23.27 -22.43 -5.30
C LEU A 698 -23.72 -21.07 -5.83
N VAL A 699 -22.90 -20.04 -5.64
CA VAL A 699 -23.15 -18.69 -6.17
C VAL A 699 -23.16 -18.70 -7.71
N GLN A 700 -22.22 -19.40 -8.34
CA GLN A 700 -22.18 -19.53 -9.80
C GLN A 700 -23.41 -20.28 -10.32
N ASP A 701 -23.76 -21.40 -9.70
CA ASP A 701 -24.97 -22.15 -10.02
C ASP A 701 -26.22 -21.27 -9.91
N PHE A 702 -26.33 -20.51 -8.81
CA PHE A 702 -27.47 -19.62 -8.59
C PHE A 702 -27.54 -18.48 -9.61
N TYR A 703 -26.40 -17.91 -9.98
CA TYR A 703 -26.31 -16.89 -11.04
C TYR A 703 -26.86 -17.43 -12.37
N TYR A 704 -26.39 -18.59 -12.81
CA TYR A 704 -26.86 -19.20 -14.07
C TYR A 704 -28.32 -19.65 -14.00
N LYS A 705 -28.76 -20.20 -12.85
CA LYS A 705 -30.16 -20.56 -12.61
C LYS A 705 -31.09 -19.39 -12.91
N ASN A 706 -30.84 -18.23 -12.30
CA ASN A 706 -31.74 -17.08 -12.46
C ASN A 706 -31.75 -16.56 -13.91
N LYS A 707 -30.59 -16.51 -14.57
CA LYS A 707 -30.50 -16.12 -15.99
C LYS A 707 -31.32 -17.04 -16.90
N LEU A 708 -31.27 -18.36 -16.68
CA LEU A 708 -32.04 -19.34 -17.45
C LEU A 708 -33.53 -19.30 -17.10
N GLU A 709 -33.88 -19.14 -15.82
CA GLU A 709 -35.27 -19.00 -15.39
C GLU A 709 -35.93 -17.75 -15.98
N ASP A 710 -35.21 -16.63 -16.07
CA ASP A 710 -35.74 -15.41 -16.69
C ASP A 710 -35.97 -15.62 -18.19
N ALA A 711 -35.01 -16.22 -18.91
CA ALA A 711 -35.17 -16.53 -20.33
C ALA A 711 -36.36 -17.47 -20.59
N LEU A 712 -36.50 -18.51 -19.77
CA LEU A 712 -37.53 -19.53 -19.91
C LEU A 712 -38.92 -19.00 -19.52
N ASN A 713 -39.04 -18.21 -18.45
CA ASN A 713 -40.31 -17.60 -18.07
C ASN A 713 -40.74 -16.49 -19.03
N ASN A 714 -39.79 -15.75 -19.63
CA ASN A 714 -40.10 -14.79 -20.69
C ASN A 714 -40.62 -15.50 -21.95
N ALA A 715 -39.97 -16.59 -22.37
CA ALA A 715 -40.47 -17.41 -23.48
C ALA A 715 -41.85 -18.01 -23.18
N PHE A 716 -42.09 -18.45 -21.95
CA PHE A 716 -43.40 -18.96 -21.52
C PHE A 716 -44.49 -17.88 -21.52
N ALA A 717 -44.17 -16.63 -21.19
CA ALA A 717 -45.13 -15.52 -21.22
C ALA A 717 -45.51 -15.08 -22.65
N LEU A 718 -44.64 -15.34 -23.64
CA LEU A 718 -44.89 -15.05 -25.05
C LEU A 718 -45.74 -16.13 -25.75
N LEU A 719 -45.95 -17.28 -25.12
CA LEU A 719 -46.73 -18.45 -25.62
C LEU A 719 -48.15 -18.48 -25.08
#